data_AF-W7V0A8-F1
#
_entry.id   AF-W7V0A8-F1
#
_cell.length_a   1.000
_cell.length_b   1.000
_cell.length_c   1.000
_cell.angle_alpha   90.00
_cell.angle_beta   90.00
_cell.angle_gamma   90.00
#
_symmetry.space_group_name_H-M   'P 1'
#
loop_
_entity.id
_entity.type
_entity.pdbx_description
1 polymer ?
#
loop_
_entity_poly.entity_id
_entity_poly.type
_entity_poly.pdbx_seq_one_letter_code
_entity_poly.pdbx_strand_id
1 'polypeptide(L)'
;MKKKLFALLGCVLLLNMIRIPIPASAQTLTNDTQHYYEDWKETYLRQNPYVKDETQYYVFYGEQEYAEAHSTVEVTVSEAHGYGMLIAALMSDYDNEAKDIFDGMYHYYLAHPSSIGPHLMAWQQSDNGKALVDSNGADSATDGDLDIAYALLLADKIWGSSGEINYRQAAELVINDIMKYDVSHDDNILRLGDWAYDVDKNDKYYTATRASDFIMQYFPVFYEVTGDERWMQLYNNTYGIINHFVDKYQTGLLPDFIIKDSSGEWISAPANFLENENDGVYEYNSCRVPWRISTDALVGQNADAKKYAETVNAFFVKETGGKPEKIMAGYTPDGHAVADWDDLCFTAPLMLSAAAAGDSKWHDTIRKEVLDIGVDSYFGNTIAMLCLITDDGGWLVPETAAKPTGDANGDGEFNVADVVLFQKWLLAVPDANLANCKAVDFYNDDELDIFDLILMKKELVRKNAINYVEPNKRIEFGATYDITGNGLKLYRGPDESYEVIDNVPPWTTLKELGYQNENSPWIFTEYSGQYGWINTSKLNTSAFTGLQWGKPVIYLYPEKETDVHVDLKLTTSDLYTTYPRYNNGWDVTAYPDGSLLNKADGTHHKYLFWESVNARTRFDFSKGFCVAGSDTESFLKEKLTYMGLTEEEMNEFIVYWLPKMEHNKYNLITFQGDAYTNSAKLDITPKPDSLLRIFMAYVPLEEAVNIQPQQLQTFERKGFTVVEWGGTEIQS
;
A
#
# COMPACT_ATOMS: atom_id res chain seq x y z
N MET A 1 -3.54 -42.90 46.10
CA MET A 1 -2.16 -43.13 45.59
C MET A 1 -1.93 -42.10 44.49
N LYS A 2 -1.36 -40.93 44.78
CA LYS A 2 0.07 -40.55 44.71
C LYS A 2 0.68 -40.53 43.28
N LYS A 3 1.09 -39.31 42.88
CA LYS A 3 2.14 -38.81 41.93
C LYS A 3 1.57 -38.12 40.67
N LYS A 4 1.55 -36.76 40.60
CA LYS A 4 2.63 -35.75 40.28
C LYS A 4 2.97 -35.71 38.78
N LEU A 5 2.76 -34.61 38.03
CA LEU A 5 3.63 -33.40 37.84
C LEU A 5 2.81 -32.35 37.02
N PHE A 6 2.53 -31.09 37.39
CA PHE A 6 3.27 -29.81 37.50
C PHE A 6 3.82 -29.14 36.21
N ALA A 7 3.40 -27.86 36.02
CA ALA A 7 3.89 -26.74 35.18
C ALA A 7 3.58 -26.79 33.67
N LEU A 8 3.07 -25.74 33.00
CA LEU A 8 3.35 -24.29 33.07
C LEU A 8 2.07 -23.42 33.13
N LEU A 9 2.10 -22.41 34.00
CA LEU A 9 1.31 -21.18 33.91
C LEU A 9 1.92 -20.29 32.82
N GLY A 10 1.09 -19.77 31.92
CA GLY A 10 1.37 -18.60 31.10
C GLY A 10 0.08 -17.78 31.05
N CYS A 11 -0.10 -16.88 32.01
CA CYS A 11 -1.21 -15.93 32.02
C CYS A 11 -0.99 -14.91 30.90
N VAL A 12 -1.75 -15.01 29.81
CA VAL A 12 -2.06 -13.84 28.99
C VAL A 12 -3.32 -13.23 29.60
N LEU A 13 -3.12 -12.23 30.46
CA LEU A 13 -4.19 -11.33 30.90
C LEU A 13 -4.53 -10.42 29.71
N LEU A 14 -5.44 -10.88 28.85
CA LEU A 14 -6.23 -9.96 28.03
C LEU A 14 -7.18 -9.24 29.00
N LEU A 15 -6.80 -8.04 29.42
CA LEU A 15 -7.69 -7.11 30.09
C LEU A 15 -8.83 -6.79 29.13
N ASN A 16 -9.96 -7.48 29.29
CA ASN A 16 -11.25 -6.99 28.81
C ASN A 16 -11.53 -5.66 29.51
N MET A 17 -11.14 -4.55 28.87
CA MET A 17 -11.67 -3.24 29.21
C MET A 17 -13.15 -3.25 28.85
N ILE A 18 -13.99 -3.42 29.87
CA ILE A 18 -15.41 -3.12 29.78
C ILE A 18 -15.48 -1.62 29.48
N ARG A 19 -15.71 -1.25 28.21
CA ARG A 19 -16.15 0.10 27.86
C ARG A 19 -17.45 0.33 28.61
N ILE A 20 -17.41 1.17 29.65
CA ILE A 20 -18.64 1.67 30.27
C ILE A 20 -19.25 2.61 29.22
N PRO A 21 -20.45 2.33 28.68
CA PRO A 21 -21.08 3.25 27.76
C PRO A 21 -21.35 4.56 28.50
N ILE A 22 -20.77 5.64 27.99
CA ILE A 22 -21.16 6.99 28.40
C ILE A 22 -22.65 7.13 28.02
N PRO A 23 -23.54 7.54 28.93
CA PRO A 23 -24.94 7.73 28.59
C PRO A 23 -25.04 8.81 27.51
N ALA A 24 -25.67 8.47 26.39
CA ALA A 24 -25.98 9.38 25.30
C ALA A 24 -26.96 10.48 25.78
N SER A 25 -26.44 11.53 26.41
CA SER A 25 -27.04 12.85 26.26
C SER A 25 -26.50 13.42 24.96
N ALA A 26 -27.39 13.80 24.02
CA ALA A 26 -27.00 14.48 22.79
C ALA A 26 -25.99 15.58 23.11
N GLN A 27 -24.73 15.34 22.75
CA GLN A 27 -23.61 16.16 23.16
C GLN A 27 -23.55 17.32 22.18
N THR A 28 -24.30 18.38 22.47
CA THR A 28 -24.35 19.56 21.62
C THR A 28 -23.12 20.42 21.93
N LEU A 29 -22.31 20.71 20.90
CA LEU A 29 -21.23 21.70 20.97
C LEU A 29 -21.73 22.98 21.64
N THR A 30 -20.87 23.61 22.44
CA THR A 30 -21.21 24.86 23.12
C THR A 30 -21.42 25.99 22.11
N ASN A 31 -22.23 26.99 22.47
CA ASN A 31 -22.43 28.16 21.62
C ASN A 31 -21.11 28.89 21.31
N ASP A 32 -20.16 28.87 22.24
CA ASP A 32 -18.84 29.49 22.06
C ASP A 32 -18.06 28.76 20.96
N THR A 33 -18.04 27.42 20.97
CA THR A 33 -17.44 26.60 19.91
C THR A 33 -18.13 26.79 18.57
N GLN A 34 -19.47 26.87 18.55
CA GLN A 34 -20.23 27.14 17.32
C GLN A 34 -19.89 28.52 16.75
N HIS A 35 -19.80 29.56 17.58
CA HIS A 35 -19.44 30.89 17.13
C HIS A 35 -17.99 30.93 16.60
N TYR A 36 -17.06 30.28 17.30
CA TYR A 36 -15.68 30.16 16.88
C TYR A 36 -15.56 29.45 15.51
N TYR A 37 -16.38 28.42 15.28
CA TYR A 37 -16.46 27.73 13.99
C TYR A 37 -16.95 28.63 12.86
N GLU A 38 -18.00 29.43 13.07
CA GLU A 38 -18.49 30.36 12.04
C GLU A 38 -17.40 31.36 11.65
N ASP A 39 -16.70 31.92 12.65
CA ASP A 39 -15.60 32.86 12.42
C ASP A 39 -14.43 32.17 11.68
N TRP A 40 -14.09 30.93 12.06
CA TRP A 40 -13.07 30.13 11.38
C TRP A 40 -13.47 29.82 9.93
N LYS A 41 -14.71 29.37 9.69
CA LYS A 41 -15.24 29.01 8.38
C LYS A 41 -15.25 30.24 7.46
N GLU A 42 -15.74 31.38 7.93
CA GLU A 42 -15.73 32.63 7.17
C GLU A 42 -14.30 33.08 6.84
N THR A 43 -13.37 32.93 7.78
CA THR A 43 -12.00 33.44 7.63
C THR A 43 -11.15 32.56 6.72
N TYR A 44 -11.22 31.23 6.83
CA TYR A 44 -10.23 30.34 6.23
C TYR A 44 -10.77 29.44 5.11
N LEU A 45 -12.04 29.07 5.12
CA LEU A 45 -12.57 28.21 4.06
C LEU A 45 -12.69 29.01 2.75
N ARG A 46 -12.11 28.49 1.67
CA ARG A 46 -12.13 29.13 0.35
C ARG A 46 -12.51 28.13 -0.72
N GLN A 47 -13.32 28.60 -1.68
CA GLN A 47 -13.58 27.85 -2.90
C GLN A 47 -12.47 28.14 -3.93
N ASN A 48 -11.99 27.12 -4.63
CA ASN A 48 -11.05 27.28 -5.73
C ASN A 48 -11.68 28.15 -6.84
N PRO A 49 -11.14 29.34 -7.13
CA PRO A 49 -11.76 30.26 -8.08
C PRO A 49 -11.49 29.88 -9.55
N TYR A 50 -10.60 28.93 -9.83
CA TYR A 50 -10.14 28.60 -11.18
C TYR A 50 -10.85 27.40 -11.81
N VAL A 51 -11.35 26.47 -11.01
CA VAL A 51 -12.14 25.31 -11.47
C VAL A 51 -13.63 25.67 -11.47
N LYS A 52 -14.38 25.31 -12.52
CA LYS A 52 -15.78 25.74 -12.71
C LYS A 52 -16.77 24.61 -12.93
N ASP A 53 -16.28 23.46 -13.34
CA ASP A 53 -17.01 22.24 -13.65
C ASP A 53 -17.07 21.27 -12.46
N GLU A 54 -16.25 21.49 -11.43
CA GLU A 54 -16.24 20.73 -10.18
C GLU A 54 -16.03 21.69 -9.00
N THR A 55 -16.81 21.53 -7.93
CA THR A 55 -16.64 22.34 -6.72
C THR A 55 -15.45 21.83 -5.95
N GLN A 56 -14.50 22.72 -5.67
CA GLN A 56 -13.32 22.43 -4.88
C GLN A 56 -13.16 23.46 -3.76
N TYR A 57 -12.94 22.98 -2.53
CA TYR A 57 -12.68 23.82 -1.35
C TYR A 57 -11.29 23.53 -0.79
N TYR A 58 -10.67 24.52 -0.17
CA TYR A 58 -9.40 24.38 0.54
C TYR A 58 -9.39 25.33 1.74
N VAL A 59 -8.43 25.11 2.65
CA VAL A 59 -8.22 26.01 3.80
C VAL A 59 -7.10 26.99 3.46
N PHE A 60 -7.42 28.27 3.41
CA PHE A 60 -6.48 29.33 3.10
C PHE A 60 -5.63 29.67 4.33
N TYR A 61 -4.36 29.26 4.33
CA TYR A 61 -3.40 29.59 5.39
C TYR A 61 -2.57 30.84 5.11
N GLY A 62 -2.54 31.28 3.84
CA GLY A 62 -1.72 32.40 3.39
C GLY A 62 -2.14 33.72 4.02
N GLU A 63 -1.21 34.66 4.13
CA GLU A 63 -1.49 36.02 4.60
C GLU A 63 -1.84 36.98 3.46
N GLN A 64 -1.56 36.60 2.21
CA GLN A 64 -1.71 37.45 1.03
C GLN A 64 -2.32 36.68 -0.13
N GLU A 65 -3.19 37.35 -0.88
CA GLU A 65 -3.74 36.82 -2.13
C GLU A 65 -2.89 37.25 -3.33
N TYR A 66 -2.91 36.47 -4.42
CA TYR A 66 -2.23 36.83 -5.67
C TYR A 66 -2.67 38.22 -6.18
N ALA A 67 -3.96 38.54 -5.99
CA ALA A 67 -4.53 39.83 -6.37
C ALA A 67 -3.82 41.02 -5.71
N GLU A 68 -3.26 40.82 -4.52
CA GLU A 68 -2.53 41.83 -3.74
C GLU A 68 -1.02 41.80 -4.00
N ALA A 69 -0.43 40.60 -4.01
CA ALA A 69 1.01 40.43 -4.17
C ALA A 69 1.50 40.66 -5.61
N HIS A 70 0.64 40.43 -6.61
CA HIS A 70 1.01 40.41 -8.04
C HIS A 70 2.17 39.45 -8.37
N SER A 71 2.35 38.41 -7.55
CA SER A 71 3.29 37.30 -7.71
C SER A 71 2.68 36.03 -7.14
N THR A 72 3.25 34.87 -7.47
CA THR A 72 2.83 33.59 -6.88
C THR A 72 2.86 33.67 -5.36
N VAL A 73 1.78 33.24 -4.71
CA VAL A 73 1.64 33.20 -3.24
C VAL A 73 1.21 31.81 -2.81
N GLU A 74 1.74 31.35 -1.70
CA GLU A 74 1.34 30.09 -1.07
C GLU A 74 -0.07 30.26 -0.48
N VAL A 75 -0.95 29.30 -0.70
CA VAL A 75 -2.37 29.43 -0.31
C VAL A 75 -2.86 28.34 0.60
N THR A 76 -2.32 27.12 0.50
CA THR A 76 -2.67 25.99 1.37
C THR A 76 -1.52 25.00 1.48
N VAL A 77 -1.62 24.16 2.51
CA VAL A 77 -0.76 23.00 2.75
C VAL A 77 -1.64 21.80 3.08
N SER A 78 -1.16 20.58 2.84
CA SER A 78 -1.93 19.35 3.13
C SER A 78 -2.33 19.25 4.61
N GLU A 79 -1.54 19.81 5.53
CA GLU A 79 -1.90 19.96 6.95
C GLU A 79 -3.21 20.76 7.11
N ALA A 80 -3.27 21.96 6.53
CA ALA A 80 -4.44 22.82 6.58
C ALA A 80 -5.66 22.16 5.95
N HIS A 81 -5.43 21.42 4.88
CA HIS A 81 -6.46 20.68 4.19
C HIS A 81 -7.02 19.54 5.04
N GLY A 82 -6.14 18.75 5.67
CA GLY A 82 -6.51 17.71 6.64
C GLY A 82 -7.32 18.26 7.81
N TYR A 83 -6.89 19.39 8.39
CA TYR A 83 -7.66 20.08 9.45
C TYR A 83 -9.05 20.50 8.98
N GLY A 84 -9.16 21.11 7.80
CA GLY A 84 -10.46 21.53 7.30
C GLY A 84 -11.40 20.36 7.02
N MET A 85 -10.88 19.23 6.52
CA MET A 85 -11.67 18.01 6.34
C MET A 85 -12.16 17.45 7.68
N LEU A 86 -11.31 17.42 8.70
CA LEU A 86 -11.70 17.03 10.07
C LEU A 86 -12.79 17.96 10.61
N ILE A 87 -12.59 19.27 10.54
CA ILE A 87 -13.54 20.26 11.04
C ILE A 87 -14.89 20.12 10.31
N ALA A 88 -14.89 20.00 8.97
CA ALA A 88 -16.12 19.82 8.20
C ALA A 88 -16.89 18.57 8.64
N ALA A 89 -16.21 17.43 8.81
CA ALA A 89 -16.84 16.20 9.29
C ALA A 89 -17.37 16.35 10.74
N LEU A 90 -16.55 16.87 11.66
CA LEU A 90 -16.89 16.98 13.08
C LEU A 90 -17.99 18.02 13.36
N MET A 91 -18.16 19.01 12.48
CA MET A 91 -19.21 20.04 12.59
C MET A 91 -20.50 19.68 11.85
N SER A 92 -20.61 18.48 11.27
CA SER A 92 -21.72 18.08 10.40
C SER A 92 -23.11 18.06 11.05
N ASP A 93 -23.18 17.85 12.37
CA ASP A 93 -24.46 17.95 13.12
C ASP A 93 -24.95 19.40 13.27
N TYR A 94 -24.04 20.38 13.13
CA TYR A 94 -24.33 21.81 13.26
C TYR A 94 -24.43 22.50 11.89
N ASP A 95 -23.47 22.28 10.99
CA ASP A 95 -23.43 22.89 9.67
C ASP A 95 -24.08 22.00 8.60
N ASN A 96 -25.21 22.45 8.06
CA ASN A 96 -25.92 21.73 7.01
C ASN A 96 -25.16 21.72 5.66
N GLU A 97 -24.15 22.58 5.47
CA GLU A 97 -23.29 22.59 4.29
C GLU A 97 -22.05 21.70 4.44
N ALA A 98 -21.83 21.11 5.63
CA ALA A 98 -20.62 20.36 5.97
C ALA A 98 -20.28 19.27 4.95
N LYS A 99 -21.29 18.54 4.47
CA LYS A 99 -21.07 17.48 3.47
C LYS A 99 -20.60 18.04 2.14
N ASP A 100 -21.23 19.10 1.65
CA ASP A 100 -20.87 19.72 0.37
C ASP A 100 -19.47 20.35 0.43
N ILE A 101 -19.13 20.93 1.58
CA ILE A 101 -17.78 21.43 1.86
C ILE A 101 -16.78 20.28 1.85
N PHE A 102 -17.05 19.21 2.60
CA PHE A 102 -16.18 18.04 2.67
C PHE A 102 -15.95 17.40 1.30
N ASP A 103 -17.01 17.20 0.52
CA ASP A 103 -16.93 16.64 -0.83
C ASP A 103 -16.10 17.54 -1.76
N GLY A 104 -16.26 18.86 -1.67
CA GLY A 104 -15.41 19.78 -2.42
C GLY A 104 -13.96 19.81 -1.93
N MET A 105 -13.70 19.61 -0.64
CA MET A 105 -12.34 19.42 -0.14
C MET A 105 -11.73 18.10 -0.63
N TYR A 106 -12.52 17.04 -0.70
CA TYR A 106 -12.09 15.77 -1.28
C TYR A 106 -11.70 15.92 -2.77
N HIS A 107 -12.49 16.64 -3.57
CA HIS A 107 -12.13 16.93 -4.96
C HIS A 107 -10.85 17.77 -5.09
N TYR A 108 -10.65 18.75 -4.20
CA TYR A 108 -9.40 19.52 -4.16
C TYR A 108 -8.20 18.62 -3.84
N TYR A 109 -8.34 17.74 -2.86
CA TYR A 109 -7.31 16.75 -2.51
C TYR A 109 -6.95 15.86 -3.71
N LEU A 110 -7.94 15.30 -4.41
CA LEU A 110 -7.72 14.47 -5.60
C LEU A 110 -7.03 15.22 -6.76
N ALA A 111 -7.16 16.54 -6.81
CA ALA A 111 -6.53 17.37 -7.84
C ALA A 111 -5.03 17.63 -7.59
N HIS A 112 -4.53 17.34 -6.38
CA HIS A 112 -3.15 17.62 -5.96
C HIS A 112 -2.48 16.37 -5.34
N PRO A 113 -2.38 15.25 -6.10
CA PRO A 113 -1.76 14.04 -5.60
C PRO A 113 -0.25 14.22 -5.43
N SER A 114 0.32 13.50 -4.46
CA SER A 114 1.77 13.36 -4.38
C SER A 114 2.33 12.62 -5.59
N SER A 115 3.59 12.93 -5.91
CA SER A 115 4.37 12.32 -6.99
C SER A 115 4.92 10.94 -6.62
N ILE A 116 4.89 10.57 -5.33
CA ILE A 116 5.40 9.29 -4.80
C ILE A 116 4.23 8.40 -4.35
N GLY A 117 3.47 8.85 -3.35
CA GLY A 117 2.23 8.20 -2.93
C GLY A 117 1.03 8.66 -3.78
N PRO A 118 0.48 7.83 -4.70
CA PRO A 118 -0.56 8.29 -5.62
C PRO A 118 -1.89 8.67 -4.94
N HIS A 119 -2.11 8.22 -3.70
CA HIS A 119 -3.25 8.63 -2.86
C HIS A 119 -2.82 9.48 -1.66
N LEU A 120 -1.60 10.03 -1.66
CA LEU A 120 -1.17 11.04 -0.71
C LEU A 120 -1.33 12.43 -1.34
N MET A 121 -1.35 13.49 -0.53
CA MET A 121 -1.53 14.85 -1.03
C MET A 121 -0.19 15.56 -1.15
N ALA A 122 0.04 16.25 -2.27
CA ALA A 122 1.16 17.17 -2.39
C ALA A 122 1.10 18.22 -1.26
N TRP A 123 2.22 18.43 -0.58
CA TRP A 123 2.20 19.09 0.73
C TRP A 123 1.86 20.59 0.68
N GLN A 124 2.06 21.28 -0.45
CA GLN A 124 1.82 22.71 -0.56
C GLN A 124 1.32 23.14 -1.94
N GLN A 125 0.34 24.04 -1.95
CA GLN A 125 -0.21 24.65 -3.16
C GLN A 125 -0.09 26.17 -3.11
N SER A 126 0.17 26.75 -4.29
CA SER A 126 0.29 28.18 -4.51
C SER A 126 -0.68 28.68 -5.58
N ASP A 127 -1.16 29.92 -5.43
CA ASP A 127 -1.87 30.65 -6.48
C ASP A 127 -0.88 31.41 -7.36
N ASN A 128 -0.84 31.09 -8.66
CA ASN A 128 -0.01 31.77 -9.65
C ASN A 128 -0.78 32.82 -10.50
N GLY A 129 -2.01 33.14 -10.10
CA GLY A 129 -2.93 34.06 -10.77
C GLY A 129 -3.76 33.43 -11.89
N LYS A 130 -3.56 32.14 -12.18
CA LYS A 130 -4.28 31.40 -13.23
C LYS A 130 -4.81 30.05 -12.76
N ALA A 131 -4.16 29.44 -11.78
CA ALA A 131 -4.52 28.17 -11.18
C ALA A 131 -3.90 28.08 -9.79
N LEU A 132 -4.49 27.24 -8.95
CA LEU A 132 -3.81 26.70 -7.78
C LEU A 132 -2.96 25.53 -8.26
N VAL A 133 -1.67 25.54 -7.93
CA VAL A 133 -0.68 24.58 -8.43
C VAL A 133 0.19 24.09 -7.28
N ASP A 134 0.65 22.84 -7.37
CA ASP A 134 1.63 22.31 -6.44
C ASP A 134 2.93 23.12 -6.48
N SER A 135 3.45 23.45 -5.32
CA SER A 135 4.63 24.29 -5.12
C SER A 135 5.59 23.68 -4.10
N ASN A 136 6.88 24.01 -4.23
CA ASN A 136 7.94 23.46 -3.37
C ASN A 136 8.01 21.92 -3.37
N GLY A 137 7.76 21.31 -4.54
CA GLY A 137 7.68 19.87 -4.72
C GLY A 137 6.24 19.40 -4.85
N ALA A 138 6.07 18.14 -5.24
CA ALA A 138 4.77 17.47 -5.21
C ALA A 138 4.86 16.23 -4.34
N ASP A 139 5.67 16.29 -3.28
CA ASP A 139 5.82 15.21 -2.30
C ASP A 139 4.86 15.46 -1.14
N SER A 140 4.61 14.45 -0.30
CA SER A 140 3.63 14.54 0.77
C SER A 140 4.19 15.00 2.11
N ALA A 141 3.29 15.30 3.06
CA ALA A 141 3.60 15.53 4.46
C ALA A 141 2.68 14.65 5.31
N THR A 142 3.29 13.82 6.15
CA THR A 142 2.62 12.70 6.83
C THR A 142 1.46 13.11 7.74
N ASP A 143 1.57 14.25 8.44
CA ASP A 143 0.49 14.77 9.28
C ASP A 143 -0.77 15.13 8.49
N GLY A 144 -0.61 15.80 7.35
CA GLY A 144 -1.71 16.11 6.44
C GLY A 144 -2.40 14.83 5.94
N ASP A 145 -1.62 13.84 5.50
CA ASP A 145 -2.16 12.57 5.00
C ASP A 145 -2.89 11.77 6.09
N LEU A 146 -2.34 11.73 7.31
CA LEU A 146 -2.97 11.09 8.47
C LEU A 146 -4.34 11.71 8.79
N ASP A 147 -4.45 13.05 8.78
CA ASP A 147 -5.71 13.74 9.03
C ASP A 147 -6.71 13.55 7.89
N ILE A 148 -6.28 13.57 6.62
CA ILE A 148 -7.13 13.28 5.45
C ILE A 148 -7.71 11.85 5.56
N ALA A 149 -6.86 10.86 5.84
CA ALA A 149 -7.28 9.48 6.01
C ALA A 149 -8.33 9.31 7.12
N TYR A 150 -8.10 9.91 8.29
CA TYR A 150 -9.05 9.85 9.39
C TYR A 150 -10.34 10.61 9.09
N ALA A 151 -10.27 11.77 8.44
CA ALA A 151 -11.44 12.54 8.04
C ALA A 151 -12.32 11.78 7.03
N LEU A 152 -11.72 11.02 6.11
CA LEU A 152 -12.46 10.15 5.19
C LEU A 152 -13.20 9.01 5.94
N LEU A 153 -12.60 8.45 6.99
CA LEU A 153 -13.29 7.47 7.85
C LEU A 153 -14.43 8.10 8.65
N LEU A 154 -14.28 9.36 9.08
CA LEU A 154 -15.38 10.11 9.68
C LEU A 154 -16.51 10.33 8.68
N ALA A 155 -16.20 10.70 7.44
CA ALA A 155 -17.18 10.87 6.38
C ALA A 155 -17.94 9.57 6.07
N ASP A 156 -17.26 8.42 6.04
CA ASP A 156 -17.91 7.11 5.95
C ASP A 156 -18.88 6.87 7.10
N LYS A 157 -18.48 7.15 8.35
CA LYS A 157 -19.37 7.02 9.51
C LYS A 157 -20.59 7.94 9.43
N ILE A 158 -20.40 9.19 9.04
CA ILE A 158 -21.44 10.24 9.12
C ILE A 158 -22.41 10.14 7.93
N TRP A 159 -21.87 10.00 6.71
CA TRP A 159 -22.66 10.09 5.47
C TRP A 159 -22.76 8.76 4.72
N GLY A 160 -21.96 7.76 5.06
CA GLY A 160 -21.91 6.46 4.39
C GLY A 160 -21.22 6.50 3.02
N SER A 161 -20.74 5.34 2.57
CA SER A 161 -19.96 5.22 1.32
C SER A 161 -20.74 4.66 0.12
N SER A 162 -22.07 4.74 0.13
CA SER A 162 -22.91 4.32 -1.01
C SER A 162 -23.26 5.46 -1.99
N GLY A 163 -22.72 6.66 -1.75
CA GLY A 163 -22.96 7.86 -2.55
C GLY A 163 -22.06 7.95 -3.78
N GLU A 164 -21.88 9.17 -4.28
CA GLU A 164 -20.95 9.48 -5.37
C GLU A 164 -19.49 9.24 -4.98
N ILE A 165 -19.15 9.60 -3.74
CA ILE A 165 -17.83 9.34 -3.15
C ILE A 165 -17.94 8.11 -2.24
N ASN A 166 -17.06 7.14 -2.48
CA ASN A 166 -16.87 6.00 -1.59
C ASN A 166 -15.79 6.36 -0.56
N TYR A 167 -16.18 7.07 0.51
CA TYR A 167 -15.24 7.57 1.52
C TYR A 167 -14.43 6.45 2.18
N ARG A 168 -15.05 5.29 2.40
CA ARG A 168 -14.39 4.12 2.98
C ARG A 168 -13.25 3.63 2.10
N GLN A 169 -13.51 3.46 0.80
CA GLN A 169 -12.49 3.03 -0.14
C GLN A 169 -11.39 4.08 -0.29
N ALA A 170 -11.76 5.37 -0.36
CA ALA A 170 -10.79 6.46 -0.39
C ALA A 170 -9.88 6.43 0.85
N ALA A 171 -10.46 6.29 2.06
CA ALA A 171 -9.69 6.18 3.29
C ALA A 171 -8.74 4.98 3.27
N GLU A 172 -9.20 3.79 2.86
CA GLU A 172 -8.37 2.59 2.78
C GLU A 172 -7.18 2.77 1.81
N LEU A 173 -7.37 3.48 0.70
CA LEU A 173 -6.29 3.78 -0.24
C LEU A 173 -5.24 4.71 0.38
N VAL A 174 -5.65 5.79 1.04
CA VAL A 174 -4.74 6.71 1.73
C VAL A 174 -4.00 5.98 2.86
N ILE A 175 -4.71 5.23 3.70
CA ILE A 175 -4.11 4.47 4.83
C ILE A 175 -3.06 3.47 4.34
N ASN A 176 -3.34 2.77 3.24
CA ASN A 176 -2.38 1.84 2.65
C ASN A 176 -1.14 2.55 2.10
N ASP A 177 -1.30 3.71 1.47
CA ASP A 177 -0.17 4.50 0.99
C ASP A 177 0.64 5.11 2.16
N ILE A 178 0.02 5.57 3.24
CA ILE A 178 0.73 6.01 4.45
C ILE A 178 1.55 4.85 5.02
N MET A 179 0.95 3.66 5.19
CA MET A 179 1.70 2.49 5.69
C MET A 179 2.86 2.10 4.77
N LYS A 180 2.72 2.31 3.46
CA LYS A 180 3.77 1.98 2.49
C LYS A 180 4.90 3.02 2.48
N TYR A 181 4.55 4.29 2.38
CA TYR A 181 5.48 5.36 2.05
C TYR A 181 5.91 6.17 3.28
N ASP A 182 5.00 6.37 4.22
CA ASP A 182 5.21 7.24 5.40
C ASP A 182 5.58 6.47 6.66
N VAL A 183 5.58 5.14 6.63
CA VAL A 183 6.05 4.31 7.75
C VAL A 183 7.40 3.70 7.42
N SER A 184 8.39 3.94 8.28
CA SER A 184 9.65 3.20 8.27
C SER A 184 9.48 1.86 8.98
N HIS A 185 9.59 0.75 8.25
CA HIS A 185 9.46 -0.60 8.82
C HIS A 185 10.71 -1.08 9.57
N ASP A 186 11.87 -0.43 9.36
CA ASP A 186 13.11 -0.80 10.04
C ASP A 186 13.10 -0.34 11.51
N ASP A 187 12.62 0.88 11.76
CA ASP A 187 12.53 1.46 13.10
C ASP A 187 11.08 1.53 13.65
N ASN A 188 10.08 1.17 12.85
CA ASN A 188 8.64 1.29 13.15
C ASN A 188 8.26 2.70 13.60
N ILE A 189 8.65 3.71 12.82
CA ILE A 189 8.35 5.13 13.06
C ILE A 189 7.63 5.73 11.86
N LEU A 190 6.91 6.83 12.10
CA LEU A 190 6.45 7.70 11.02
C LEU A 190 7.62 8.48 10.44
N ARG A 191 7.67 8.57 9.12
CA ARG A 191 8.54 9.47 8.37
C ARG A 191 7.94 10.87 8.38
N LEU A 192 8.67 11.84 7.82
CA LEU A 192 8.24 13.24 7.73
C LEU A 192 7.30 13.50 6.55
N GLY A 193 7.32 12.59 5.57
CA GLY A 193 6.58 12.60 4.31
C GLY A 193 7.12 11.50 3.40
N ASP A 194 6.42 11.23 2.30
CA ASP A 194 6.75 10.12 1.39
C ASP A 194 8.11 10.30 0.68
N TRP A 195 8.62 11.51 0.57
CA TRP A 195 9.96 11.81 0.07
C TRP A 195 11.08 11.17 0.90
N ALA A 196 10.80 10.81 2.16
CA ALA A 196 11.74 10.08 3.02
C ALA A 196 11.65 8.55 2.86
N TYR A 197 10.82 8.03 1.94
CA TYR A 197 10.61 6.60 1.71
C TYR A 197 11.85 5.87 1.17
N ASP A 198 12.46 6.41 0.10
CA ASP A 198 13.56 5.79 -0.66
C ASP A 198 14.92 6.48 -0.42
N VAL A 199 15.06 7.18 0.72
CA VAL A 199 16.34 7.79 1.10
C VAL A 199 17.34 6.71 1.55
N ASP A 200 18.63 6.96 1.33
CA ASP A 200 19.70 6.07 1.77
C ASP A 200 19.67 5.88 3.30
N LYS A 201 20.03 4.69 3.80
CA LYS A 201 20.05 4.41 5.25
C LYS A 201 20.99 5.31 6.05
N ASN A 202 21.96 5.95 5.40
CA ASN A 202 22.87 6.92 6.00
C ASN A 202 22.36 8.37 5.88
N ASP A 203 21.23 8.60 5.24
CA ASP A 203 20.60 9.92 5.17
C ASP A 203 20.10 10.34 6.56
N LYS A 204 20.24 11.62 6.89
CA LYS A 204 19.82 12.16 8.19
C LYS A 204 18.32 12.06 8.42
N TYR A 205 17.51 11.96 7.36
CA TYR A 205 16.05 11.81 7.45
C TYR A 205 15.60 10.36 7.61
N TYR A 206 16.49 9.38 7.42
CA TYR A 206 16.13 7.96 7.44
C TYR A 206 15.52 7.51 8.78
N THR A 207 16.05 8.05 9.89
CA THR A 207 15.59 7.76 11.25
C THR A 207 14.80 8.92 11.88
N ALA A 208 14.37 9.90 11.08
CA ALA A 208 13.73 11.09 11.57
C ALA A 208 12.22 10.92 11.66
N THR A 209 11.64 11.47 12.72
CA THR A 209 10.20 11.52 12.93
C THR A 209 9.83 12.86 13.58
N ARG A 210 8.61 13.33 13.33
CA ARG A 210 8.11 14.60 13.89
C ARG A 210 7.11 14.31 15.00
N ALA A 211 7.31 14.89 16.18
CA ALA A 211 6.54 14.52 17.35
C ALA A 211 5.05 14.85 17.22
N SER A 212 4.70 15.90 16.47
CA SER A 212 3.30 16.29 16.20
C SER A 212 2.52 15.27 15.38
N ASP A 213 3.21 14.38 14.68
CA ASP A 213 2.60 13.34 13.83
C ASP A 213 2.21 12.11 14.66
N PHE A 214 2.52 12.12 15.97
CA PHE A 214 2.11 11.09 16.93
C PHE A 214 0.63 11.22 17.29
N ILE A 215 -0.23 11.05 16.29
CA ILE A 215 -1.69 11.13 16.39
C ILE A 215 -2.22 9.76 16.86
N MET A 216 -1.94 9.45 18.12
CA MET A 216 -2.01 8.10 18.67
C MET A 216 -3.39 7.44 18.51
N GLN A 217 -4.46 8.21 18.61
CA GLN A 217 -5.84 7.73 18.48
C GLN A 217 -6.18 7.24 17.06
N TYR A 218 -5.37 7.55 16.04
CA TYR A 218 -5.63 7.09 14.66
C TYR A 218 -5.17 5.66 14.42
N PHE A 219 -4.04 5.26 15.00
CA PHE A 219 -3.43 3.97 14.64
C PHE A 219 -4.31 2.76 15.01
N PRO A 220 -4.99 2.70 16.17
CA PRO A 220 -5.94 1.63 16.46
C PRO A 220 -7.11 1.61 15.47
N VAL A 221 -7.59 2.78 15.04
CA VAL A 221 -8.66 2.89 14.02
C VAL A 221 -8.17 2.36 12.68
N PHE A 222 -6.96 2.74 12.24
CA PHE A 222 -6.39 2.23 10.99
C PHE A 222 -6.13 0.72 11.04
N TYR A 223 -5.71 0.18 12.18
CA TYR A 223 -5.63 -1.25 12.42
C TYR A 223 -7.00 -1.92 12.27
N GLU A 224 -8.05 -1.40 12.90
CA GLU A 224 -9.39 -1.98 12.82
C GLU A 224 -10.00 -1.89 11.42
N VAL A 225 -9.64 -0.86 10.66
CA VAL A 225 -10.06 -0.65 9.27
C VAL A 225 -9.39 -1.65 8.32
N THR A 226 -8.08 -1.85 8.47
CA THR A 226 -7.25 -2.58 7.50
C THR A 226 -6.94 -4.03 7.89
N GLY A 227 -7.01 -4.35 9.18
CA GLY A 227 -6.49 -5.59 9.76
C GLY A 227 -4.95 -5.66 9.81
N ASP A 228 -4.25 -4.57 9.52
CA ASP A 228 -2.79 -4.55 9.43
C ASP A 228 -2.11 -4.30 10.79
N GLU A 229 -1.55 -5.36 11.38
CA GLU A 229 -0.88 -5.33 12.68
C GLU A 229 0.28 -4.32 12.77
N ARG A 230 0.85 -3.88 11.63
CA ARG A 230 1.92 -2.87 11.61
C ARG A 230 1.49 -1.55 12.24
N TRP A 231 0.21 -1.18 12.17
CA TRP A 231 -0.32 -0.01 12.87
C TRP A 231 -0.19 -0.12 14.39
N MET A 232 -0.42 -1.31 14.95
CA MET A 232 -0.24 -1.54 16.38
C MET A 232 1.23 -1.64 16.79
N GLN A 233 2.10 -2.10 15.89
CA GLN A 233 3.55 -2.06 16.11
C GLN A 233 4.06 -0.62 16.18
N LEU A 234 3.63 0.22 15.22
CA LEU A 234 3.88 1.65 15.21
C LEU A 234 3.35 2.33 16.48
N TYR A 235 2.08 2.09 16.84
CA TYR A 235 1.46 2.62 18.06
C TYR A 235 2.28 2.34 19.33
N ASN A 236 2.68 1.09 19.52
CA ASN A 236 3.48 0.70 20.68
C ASN A 236 4.88 1.32 20.66
N ASN A 237 5.53 1.38 19.50
CA ASN A 237 6.86 1.96 19.37
C ASN A 237 6.85 3.48 19.60
N THR A 238 5.86 4.17 19.04
CA THR A 238 5.68 5.62 19.24
C THR A 238 5.44 5.95 20.71
N TYR A 239 4.66 5.16 21.46
CA TYR A 239 4.58 5.32 22.92
C TYR A 239 5.90 5.06 23.64
N GLY A 240 6.72 4.14 23.13
CA GLY A 240 8.09 3.96 23.60
C GLY A 240 8.94 5.23 23.49
N ILE A 241 8.81 5.95 22.37
CA ILE A 241 9.49 7.24 22.14
C ILE A 241 8.91 8.32 23.06
N ILE A 242 7.58 8.47 23.13
CA ILE A 242 6.92 9.44 24.01
C ILE A 242 7.36 9.23 25.47
N ASN A 243 7.28 8.00 25.97
CA ASN A 243 7.67 7.66 27.32
C ASN A 243 9.16 7.89 27.59
N HIS A 244 10.03 7.68 26.60
CA HIS A 244 11.46 7.99 26.74
C HIS A 244 11.68 9.46 27.08
N PHE A 245 11.06 10.39 26.34
CA PHE A 245 11.20 11.84 26.60
C PHE A 245 10.52 12.27 27.90
N VAL A 246 9.30 11.76 28.17
CA VAL A 246 8.56 12.01 29.41
C VAL A 246 9.41 11.60 30.63
N ASP A 247 9.98 10.39 30.61
CA ASP A 247 10.75 9.87 31.73
C ASP A 247 12.10 10.57 31.89
N LYS A 248 12.72 10.99 30.78
CA LYS A 248 14.03 11.66 30.78
C LYS A 248 13.94 13.09 31.30
N TYR A 249 12.98 13.87 30.84
CA TYR A 249 12.90 15.31 31.13
C TYR A 249 11.86 15.68 32.20
N GLN A 250 10.85 14.83 32.44
CA GLN A 250 9.80 15.04 33.44
C GLN A 250 8.96 16.32 33.22
N THR A 251 8.99 16.88 32.01
CA THR A 251 8.19 18.03 31.59
C THR A 251 7.01 17.63 30.70
N GLY A 252 7.08 16.47 30.04
CA GLY A 252 6.13 16.09 28.98
C GLY A 252 6.33 16.84 27.66
N LEU A 253 7.38 17.65 27.53
CA LEU A 253 7.68 18.35 26.29
C LEU A 253 8.48 17.44 25.36
N LEU A 254 7.98 17.25 24.14
CA LEU A 254 8.69 16.58 23.05
C LEU A 254 9.25 17.64 22.09
N PRO A 255 10.41 17.39 21.46
CA PRO A 255 10.96 18.30 20.46
C PRO A 255 10.23 18.14 19.11
N ASP A 256 10.31 19.17 18.26
CA ASP A 256 9.70 19.18 16.93
C ASP A 256 10.13 17.96 16.11
N PHE A 257 11.44 17.74 16.02
CA PHE A 257 12.00 16.58 15.34
C PHE A 257 12.80 15.69 16.29
N ILE A 258 12.60 14.38 16.15
CA ILE A 258 13.27 13.33 16.90
C ILE A 258 14.08 12.49 15.91
N ILE A 259 15.32 12.19 16.26
CA ILE A 259 16.21 11.32 15.46
C ILE A 259 16.82 10.22 16.34
N LYS A 260 17.40 9.22 15.71
CA LYS A 260 18.17 8.17 16.38
C LYS A 260 19.66 8.49 16.31
N ASP A 261 20.32 8.53 17.46
CA ASP A 261 21.76 8.77 17.51
C ASP A 261 22.58 7.51 17.17
N SER A 262 23.91 7.66 17.11
CA SER A 262 24.82 6.54 16.80
C SER A 262 24.78 5.37 17.80
N SER A 263 24.23 5.60 19.01
CA SER A 263 24.06 4.56 20.03
C SER A 263 22.72 3.83 19.90
N GLY A 264 21.81 4.34 19.06
CA GLY A 264 20.45 3.86 18.91
C GLY A 264 19.44 4.55 19.83
N GLU A 265 19.82 5.60 20.55
CA GLU A 265 18.94 6.36 21.46
C GLU A 265 18.15 7.42 20.68
N TRP A 266 16.87 7.59 21.02
CA TRP A 266 16.04 8.67 20.50
C TRP A 266 16.41 10.00 21.18
N ILE A 267 16.78 10.99 20.37
CA ILE A 267 17.22 12.31 20.84
C ILE A 267 16.53 13.42 20.04
N SER A 268 16.52 14.63 20.59
CA SER A 268 16.17 15.83 19.83
C SER A 268 17.05 15.96 18.58
N ALA A 269 16.45 16.35 17.47
CA ALA A 269 17.19 16.73 16.28
C ALA A 269 18.12 17.93 16.56
N PRO A 270 19.24 18.07 15.84
CA PRO A 270 20.09 19.25 15.95
C PRO A 270 19.37 20.49 15.39
N ALA A 271 19.82 21.69 15.80
CA ALA A 271 19.36 22.94 15.22
C ALA A 271 19.54 22.97 13.68
N ASN A 272 18.56 23.50 12.96
CA ASN A 272 18.49 23.56 11.49
C ASN A 272 18.58 22.16 10.85
N PHE A 273 17.99 21.17 11.48
CA PHE A 273 17.84 19.83 10.95
C PHE A 273 16.97 19.83 9.68
N LEU A 274 15.84 20.53 9.69
CA LEU A 274 14.92 20.68 8.57
C LEU A 274 14.41 22.11 8.44
N GLU A 275 13.89 22.73 9.51
CA GLU A 275 13.10 23.97 9.41
C GLU A 275 13.87 25.16 9.96
N ASN A 276 14.30 25.13 11.22
CA ASN A 276 14.90 26.28 11.88
C ASN A 276 15.84 25.91 13.05
N GLU A 277 16.38 26.90 13.76
CA GLU A 277 17.31 26.66 14.86
C GLU A 277 16.72 25.95 16.09
N ASN A 278 15.39 25.87 16.16
CA ASN A 278 14.59 25.29 17.23
C ASN A 278 14.06 23.88 16.91
N ASP A 279 14.47 23.24 15.81
CA ASP A 279 14.02 21.88 15.42
C ASP A 279 14.16 20.81 16.52
N GLY A 280 15.09 21.02 17.48
CA GLY A 280 15.33 20.14 18.61
C GLY A 280 14.57 20.48 19.90
N VAL A 281 13.66 21.46 19.87
CA VAL A 281 12.89 21.92 21.04
C VAL A 281 11.39 21.84 20.79
N TYR A 282 10.58 22.02 21.82
CA TYR A 282 9.12 22.08 21.71
C TYR A 282 8.73 23.45 21.11
N GLU A 283 8.42 23.50 19.82
CA GLU A 283 8.12 24.73 19.08
C GLU A 283 6.86 24.57 18.20
N TYR A 284 6.78 25.20 17.01
CA TYR A 284 5.54 25.33 16.25
C TYR A 284 5.04 24.00 15.66
N ASN A 285 5.89 22.98 15.52
CA ASN A 285 5.37 21.64 15.28
C ASN A 285 4.80 21.05 16.57
N SER A 286 5.61 21.00 17.62
CA SER A 286 5.28 20.28 18.84
C SER A 286 4.18 20.92 19.68
N CYS A 287 3.81 22.17 19.43
CA CYS A 287 2.68 22.82 20.08
C CYS A 287 1.39 21.98 19.96
N ARG A 288 1.26 21.15 18.91
CA ARG A 288 0.16 20.21 18.65
C ARG A 288 0.20 18.95 19.52
N VAL A 289 1.36 18.56 20.05
CA VAL A 289 1.58 17.29 20.76
C VAL A 289 0.64 17.12 21.97
N PRO A 290 0.41 18.14 22.82
CA PRO A 290 -0.54 18.01 23.92
C PRO A 290 -1.95 17.68 23.46
N TRP A 291 -2.41 18.21 22.33
CA TRP A 291 -3.70 17.86 21.75
C TRP A 291 -3.69 16.43 21.22
N ARG A 292 -2.73 16.09 20.35
CA ARG A 292 -2.68 14.78 19.69
C ARG A 292 -2.59 13.62 20.68
N ILE A 293 -1.69 13.70 21.66
CA ILE A 293 -1.51 12.62 22.64
C ILE A 293 -2.64 12.60 23.67
N SER A 294 -3.07 13.75 24.20
CA SER A 294 -4.11 13.77 25.25
C SER A 294 -5.47 13.34 24.72
N THR A 295 -5.74 13.49 23.42
CA THR A 295 -6.95 12.96 22.79
C THR A 295 -7.05 11.44 22.94
N ASP A 296 -5.93 10.69 22.86
CA ASP A 296 -5.96 9.24 23.09
C ASP A 296 -6.21 8.87 24.57
N ALA A 297 -5.93 9.77 25.52
CA ALA A 297 -6.34 9.57 26.91
C ALA A 297 -7.84 9.79 27.11
N LEU A 298 -8.41 10.78 26.43
CA LEU A 298 -9.83 11.14 26.53
C LEU A 298 -10.73 10.14 25.78
N VAL A 299 -10.30 9.72 24.59
CA VAL A 299 -11.07 8.91 23.65
C VAL A 299 -10.67 7.44 23.73
N GLY A 300 -9.37 7.15 23.56
CA GLY A 300 -8.82 5.79 23.61
C GLY A 300 -8.66 5.21 25.02
N GLN A 301 -8.71 6.07 26.05
CA GLN A 301 -8.47 5.72 27.46
C GLN A 301 -7.09 5.07 27.70
N ASN A 302 -6.09 5.48 26.91
CA ASN A 302 -4.73 4.97 27.03
C ASN A 302 -4.02 5.51 28.28
N ALA A 303 -3.37 4.62 29.04
CA ALA A 303 -2.70 4.97 30.29
C ALA A 303 -1.38 5.75 30.10
N ASP A 304 -0.63 5.47 29.03
CA ASP A 304 0.58 6.23 28.67
C ASP A 304 0.22 7.64 28.19
N ALA A 305 -0.85 7.79 27.41
CA ALA A 305 -1.41 9.09 27.06
C ALA A 305 -1.81 9.90 28.30
N LYS A 306 -2.47 9.26 29.27
CA LYS A 306 -2.83 9.89 30.53
C LYS A 306 -1.60 10.31 31.34
N LYS A 307 -0.58 9.46 31.43
CA LYS A 307 0.70 9.78 32.09
C LYS A 307 1.37 10.99 31.42
N TYR A 308 1.39 11.03 30.08
CA TYR A 308 1.88 12.16 29.32
C TYR A 308 1.10 13.45 29.67
N ALA A 309 -0.23 13.40 29.62
CA ALA A 309 -1.11 14.54 29.89
C ALA A 309 -0.91 15.07 31.32
N GLU A 310 -0.85 14.19 32.32
CA GLU A 310 -0.56 14.55 33.72
C GLU A 310 0.81 15.25 33.87
N THR A 311 1.82 14.81 33.11
CA THR A 311 3.18 15.36 33.18
C THR A 311 3.24 16.76 32.57
N VAL A 312 2.75 16.93 31.34
CA VAL A 312 2.75 18.23 30.65
C VAL A 312 1.87 19.25 31.37
N ASN A 313 0.71 18.80 31.88
CA ASN A 313 -0.17 19.62 32.71
C ASN A 313 0.55 20.12 33.98
N ALA A 314 1.19 19.23 34.73
CA ALA A 314 1.91 19.59 35.95
C ALA A 314 3.07 20.57 35.69
N PHE A 315 3.77 20.42 34.55
CA PHE A 315 4.81 21.35 34.14
C PHE A 315 4.24 22.76 33.91
N PHE A 316 3.23 22.92 33.05
CA PHE A 316 2.70 24.25 32.71
C PHE A 316 1.98 24.94 33.88
N VAL A 317 1.27 24.19 34.73
CA VAL A 317 0.68 24.76 35.95
C VAL A 317 1.78 25.36 36.85
N LYS A 318 2.90 24.66 37.00
CA LYS A 318 4.03 25.11 37.82
C LYS A 318 4.75 26.29 37.17
N GLU A 319 5.08 26.19 35.89
CA GLU A 319 5.90 27.17 35.16
C GLU A 319 5.20 28.53 35.09
N THR A 320 3.89 28.52 34.83
CA THR A 320 3.11 29.74 34.72
C THR A 320 2.60 30.27 36.07
N GLY A 321 2.56 29.41 37.09
CA GLY A 321 1.83 29.68 38.33
C GLY A 321 0.31 29.65 38.14
N GLY A 322 -0.17 28.81 37.22
CA GLY A 322 -1.59 28.63 36.90
C GLY A 322 -2.18 29.81 36.13
N LYS A 323 -1.43 30.35 35.17
CA LYS A 323 -1.76 31.56 34.40
C LYS A 323 -1.52 31.33 32.90
N PRO A 324 -2.56 31.12 32.08
CA PRO A 324 -2.38 30.79 30.67
C PRO A 324 -1.62 31.88 29.92
N GLU A 325 -1.78 33.15 30.30
CA GLU A 325 -1.10 34.31 29.71
C GLU A 325 0.44 34.31 29.86
N LYS A 326 1.02 33.25 30.43
CA LYS A 326 2.46 33.05 30.62
C LYS A 326 2.99 31.80 29.93
N ILE A 327 2.17 31.13 29.14
CA ILE A 327 2.61 30.05 28.26
C ILE A 327 3.36 30.71 27.12
N MET A 328 4.63 30.36 26.95
CA MET A 328 5.49 30.94 25.91
C MET A 328 5.44 30.10 24.63
N ALA A 329 5.68 30.73 23.49
CA ALA A 329 5.75 30.11 22.17
C ALA A 329 7.05 29.30 21.95
N GLY A 330 7.40 28.45 22.93
CA GLY A 330 8.47 27.48 22.78
C GLY A 330 9.26 27.19 24.06
N TYR A 331 9.67 25.93 24.22
CA TYR A 331 10.45 25.45 25.36
C TYR A 331 11.47 24.38 24.95
N THR A 332 12.65 24.36 25.55
CA THR A 332 13.52 23.18 25.50
C THR A 332 12.84 21.98 26.16
N PRO A 333 13.20 20.72 25.83
CA PRO A 333 12.59 19.55 26.46
C PRO A 333 12.73 19.53 28.00
N ASP A 334 13.78 20.12 28.56
CA ASP A 334 13.98 20.28 30.01
C ASP A 334 13.25 21.50 30.63
N GLY A 335 12.46 22.23 29.84
CA GLY A 335 11.47 23.19 30.32
C GLY A 335 11.92 24.65 30.34
N HIS A 336 13.00 25.01 29.63
CA HIS A 336 13.43 26.40 29.52
C HIS A 336 12.75 27.08 28.34
N ALA A 337 12.06 28.19 28.58
CA ALA A 337 11.45 28.98 27.51
C ALA A 337 12.50 29.46 26.50
N VAL A 338 12.21 29.32 25.20
CA VAL A 338 13.05 29.81 24.10
C VAL A 338 12.47 31.06 23.43
N ALA A 339 11.21 31.40 23.75
CA ALA A 339 10.52 32.62 23.33
C ALA A 339 10.09 33.45 24.56
N ASP A 340 9.78 34.73 24.34
CA ASP A 340 9.26 35.66 25.35
C ASP A 340 7.87 36.24 25.01
N TRP A 341 7.19 35.64 24.03
CA TRP A 341 5.79 35.90 23.66
C TRP A 341 4.95 34.63 23.77
N ASP A 342 3.64 34.80 23.88
CA ASP A 342 2.61 33.75 23.85
C ASP A 342 2.01 33.58 22.46
N ASP A 343 1.38 32.44 22.21
CA ASP A 343 0.68 32.14 20.96
C ASP A 343 -0.44 31.10 21.24
N LEU A 344 -1.56 31.24 20.55
CA LEU A 344 -2.74 30.42 20.73
C LEU A 344 -2.48 28.93 20.44
N CYS A 345 -1.61 28.60 19.48
CA CYS A 345 -1.29 27.21 19.15
C CYS A 345 -0.55 26.47 20.29
N PHE A 346 0.10 27.19 21.21
CA PHE A 346 0.73 26.60 22.40
C PHE A 346 -0.23 26.49 23.58
N THR A 347 -1.24 27.37 23.62
CA THR A 347 -2.17 27.49 24.74
C THR A 347 -3.35 26.53 24.61
N ALA A 348 -4.00 26.49 23.43
CA ALA A 348 -5.22 25.70 23.24
C ALA A 348 -5.03 24.18 23.44
N PRO A 349 -3.96 23.54 22.94
CA PRO A 349 -3.73 22.11 23.15
C PRO A 349 -3.61 21.69 24.62
N LEU A 350 -3.16 22.60 25.50
CA LEU A 350 -3.04 22.31 26.93
C LEU A 350 -4.40 22.17 27.61
N MET A 351 -5.48 22.70 27.03
CA MET A 351 -6.85 22.48 27.49
C MET A 351 -7.14 20.98 27.56
N LEU A 352 -6.80 20.23 26.52
CA LEU A 352 -7.04 18.78 26.45
C LEU A 352 -6.14 17.99 27.39
N SER A 353 -4.89 18.45 27.60
CA SER A 353 -4.01 17.85 28.61
C SER A 353 -4.56 18.04 30.02
N ALA A 354 -5.14 19.21 30.32
CA ALA A 354 -5.76 19.51 31.61
C ALA A 354 -7.02 18.68 31.84
N ALA A 355 -7.86 18.54 30.80
CA ALA A 355 -9.03 17.66 30.82
C ALA A 355 -8.64 16.19 31.08
N ALA A 356 -7.64 15.67 30.35
CA ALA A 356 -7.15 14.30 30.51
C ALA A 356 -6.49 14.04 31.87
N ALA A 357 -5.82 15.05 32.44
CA ALA A 357 -5.25 14.99 33.79
C ALA A 357 -6.32 15.14 34.91
N GLY A 358 -7.55 15.52 34.58
CA GLY A 358 -8.62 15.79 35.54
C GLY A 358 -8.44 17.08 36.34
N ASP A 359 -7.67 18.04 35.82
CA ASP A 359 -7.45 19.36 36.44
C ASP A 359 -8.48 20.38 35.95
N SER A 360 -9.70 20.27 36.48
CA SER A 360 -10.82 21.11 36.02
C SER A 360 -10.57 22.61 36.22
N LYS A 361 -9.80 23.01 37.24
CA LYS A 361 -9.55 24.43 37.51
C LYS A 361 -8.61 25.02 36.47
N TRP A 362 -7.53 24.32 36.16
CA TRP A 362 -6.59 24.77 35.15
C TRP A 362 -7.21 24.74 33.76
N HIS A 363 -7.92 23.65 33.45
CA HIS A 363 -8.76 23.51 32.27
C HIS A 363 -9.65 24.73 32.03
N ASP A 364 -10.51 25.09 32.99
CA ASP A 364 -11.45 26.20 32.85
C ASP A 364 -10.74 27.55 32.67
N THR A 365 -9.53 27.69 33.20
CA THR A 365 -8.72 28.91 33.05
C THR A 365 -8.15 28.99 31.64
N ILE A 366 -7.61 27.90 31.09
CA ILE A 366 -7.12 27.83 29.71
C ILE A 366 -8.26 28.05 28.72
N ARG A 367 -9.37 27.32 28.88
CA ARG A 367 -10.52 27.45 27.96
C ARG A 367 -11.01 28.89 27.89
N LYS A 368 -11.08 29.57 29.03
CA LYS A 368 -11.41 30.99 29.06
C LYS A 368 -10.40 31.84 28.28
N GLU A 369 -9.10 31.62 28.47
CA GLU A 369 -8.07 32.35 27.73
C GLU A 369 -8.20 32.14 26.21
N VAL A 370 -8.38 30.89 25.77
CA VAL A 370 -8.58 30.54 24.35
C VAL A 370 -9.75 31.32 23.74
N LEU A 371 -10.86 31.42 24.46
CA LEU A 371 -12.03 32.18 24.00
C LEU A 371 -11.84 33.71 24.10
N ASP A 372 -11.05 34.20 25.06
CA ASP A 372 -10.78 35.63 25.25
C ASP A 372 -9.75 36.17 24.23
N ILE A 373 -8.77 35.37 23.78
CA ILE A 373 -7.82 35.72 22.70
C ILE A 373 -8.56 35.95 21.38
N GLY A 374 -9.53 35.08 21.06
CA GLY A 374 -10.29 35.15 19.81
C GLY A 374 -9.49 34.68 18.59
N VAL A 375 -9.73 35.31 17.44
CA VAL A 375 -9.09 34.99 16.15
C VAL A 375 -7.72 35.67 16.07
N ASP A 376 -6.65 34.87 16.09
CA ASP A 376 -5.25 35.26 15.87
C ASP A 376 -4.77 34.83 14.46
N SER A 377 -3.77 33.94 14.34
CA SER A 377 -3.26 33.40 13.07
C SER A 377 -4.06 32.18 12.61
N TYR A 378 -4.00 31.84 11.31
CA TYR A 378 -4.59 30.61 10.77
C TYR A 378 -4.24 29.38 11.64
N PHE A 379 -2.97 29.25 12.00
CA PHE A 379 -2.46 28.06 12.67
C PHE A 379 -3.00 27.94 14.10
N GLY A 380 -2.89 29.01 14.89
CA GLY A 380 -3.44 29.07 16.24
C GLY A 380 -4.96 28.85 16.27
N ASN A 381 -5.69 29.50 15.36
CA ASN A 381 -7.15 29.42 15.33
C ASN A 381 -7.65 28.05 14.90
N THR A 382 -6.99 27.40 13.94
CA THR A 382 -7.40 26.07 13.46
C THR A 382 -7.13 25.01 14.52
N ILE A 383 -5.98 25.08 15.21
CA ILE A 383 -5.68 24.20 16.35
C ILE A 383 -6.68 24.44 17.49
N ALA A 384 -6.99 25.69 17.81
CA ALA A 384 -7.98 26.03 18.84
C ALA A 384 -9.37 25.49 18.49
N MET A 385 -9.80 25.60 17.23
CA MET A 385 -11.07 25.04 16.74
C MET A 385 -11.15 23.53 16.99
N LEU A 386 -10.12 22.77 16.59
CA LEU A 386 -10.07 21.31 16.81
C LEU A 386 -10.02 20.95 18.29
N CYS A 387 -9.31 21.74 19.11
CA CYS A 387 -9.27 21.55 20.56
C CYS A 387 -10.63 21.82 21.21
N LEU A 388 -11.35 22.88 20.81
CA LEU A 388 -12.68 23.22 21.32
C LEU A 388 -13.72 22.15 20.94
N ILE A 389 -13.70 21.65 19.70
CA ILE A 389 -14.54 20.52 19.28
C ILE A 389 -14.28 19.31 20.19
N THR A 390 -13.00 18.99 20.40
CA THR A 390 -12.61 17.84 21.23
C THR A 390 -13.05 18.01 22.68
N ASP A 391 -12.85 19.21 23.24
CA ASP A 391 -13.17 19.52 24.63
C ASP A 391 -14.68 19.48 24.92
N ASP A 392 -15.50 19.93 23.97
CA ASP A 392 -16.96 19.79 24.05
C ASP A 392 -17.44 18.33 23.88
N GLY A 393 -16.50 17.41 23.60
CA GLY A 393 -16.74 16.00 23.33
C GLY A 393 -17.33 15.74 21.94
N GLY A 394 -17.14 16.68 21.01
CA GLY A 394 -17.52 16.53 19.61
C GLY A 394 -16.54 15.68 18.79
N TRP A 395 -15.42 15.23 19.36
CA TRP A 395 -14.48 14.35 18.64
C TRP A 395 -15.12 12.97 18.42
N LEU A 396 -15.48 12.69 17.16
CA LEU A 396 -16.04 11.42 16.77
C LEU A 396 -14.93 10.37 16.58
N VAL A 397 -15.24 9.14 16.99
CA VAL A 397 -14.46 7.96 16.61
C VAL A 397 -15.19 7.28 15.46
N PRO A 398 -14.56 7.11 14.28
CA PRO A 398 -15.09 6.29 13.21
C PRO A 398 -15.62 4.98 13.77
N GLU A 399 -16.81 4.56 13.35
CA GLU A 399 -17.34 3.27 13.76
C GLU A 399 -16.56 2.19 13.03
N THR A 400 -15.48 1.79 13.67
CA THR A 400 -14.80 0.54 13.45
C THR A 400 -15.60 -0.50 14.21
N ALA A 401 -16.83 -0.78 13.78
CA ALA A 401 -17.41 -2.06 14.16
C ALA A 401 -16.37 -3.10 13.73
N ALA A 402 -15.60 -3.62 14.69
CA ALA A 402 -14.59 -4.63 14.46
C ALA A 402 -15.34 -5.72 13.74
N LYS A 403 -15.11 -5.81 12.42
CA LYS A 403 -16.02 -6.54 11.56
C LYS A 403 -16.11 -7.93 12.16
N PRO A 404 -17.30 -8.37 12.63
CA PRO A 404 -17.41 -9.58 13.41
C PRO A 404 -16.75 -10.68 12.60
N THR A 405 -15.74 -11.32 13.20
CA THR A 405 -14.83 -12.18 12.44
C THR A 405 -15.58 -13.33 11.77
N GLY A 406 -16.78 -13.65 12.30
CA GLY A 406 -17.59 -14.77 11.91
C GLY A 406 -17.10 -16.08 12.49
N ASP A 407 -15.99 -16.09 13.23
CA ASP A 407 -15.41 -17.27 13.85
C ASP A 407 -16.17 -17.61 15.14
N ALA A 408 -17.31 -18.27 14.98
CA ALA A 408 -18.14 -18.71 16.10
C ALA A 408 -17.45 -19.78 16.95
N ASN A 409 -16.53 -20.55 16.35
CA ASN A 409 -15.98 -21.77 16.92
C ASN A 409 -14.56 -21.62 17.50
N GLY A 410 -13.88 -20.52 17.19
CA GLY A 410 -12.56 -20.15 17.69
C GLY A 410 -11.40 -20.84 16.98
N ASP A 411 -11.60 -21.33 15.75
CA ASP A 411 -10.55 -22.00 14.97
C ASP A 411 -9.69 -21.04 14.13
N GLY A 412 -10.03 -19.75 14.15
CA GLY A 412 -9.37 -18.71 13.35
C GLY A 412 -9.90 -18.61 11.91
N GLU A 413 -10.90 -19.39 11.54
CA GLU A 413 -11.56 -19.33 10.24
C GLU A 413 -13.02 -18.88 10.37
N PHE A 414 -13.56 -18.30 9.29
CA PHE A 414 -15.00 -18.05 9.17
C PHE A 414 -15.52 -18.76 7.95
N ASN A 415 -16.27 -19.83 8.18
CA ASN A 415 -16.77 -20.75 7.18
C ASN A 415 -18.19 -21.25 7.53
N VAL A 416 -18.68 -22.28 6.83
CA VAL A 416 -20.04 -22.82 7.04
C VAL A 416 -20.21 -23.41 8.45
N ALA A 417 -19.14 -23.94 9.05
CA ALA A 417 -19.20 -24.53 10.39
C ALA A 417 -19.60 -23.48 11.43
N ASP A 418 -19.11 -22.25 11.31
CA ASP A 418 -19.45 -21.16 12.21
C ASP A 418 -20.90 -20.73 12.13
N VAL A 419 -21.41 -20.57 10.91
CA VAL A 419 -22.83 -20.24 10.68
C VAL A 419 -23.73 -21.34 11.22
N VAL A 420 -23.34 -22.61 11.07
CA VAL A 420 -24.08 -23.74 11.62
C VAL A 420 -24.01 -23.76 13.15
N LEU A 421 -22.85 -23.44 13.74
CA LEU A 421 -22.67 -23.36 15.18
C LEU A 421 -23.54 -22.23 15.77
N PHE A 422 -23.51 -21.04 15.18
CA PHE A 422 -24.32 -19.91 15.62
C PHE A 422 -25.82 -20.20 15.48
N GLN A 423 -26.24 -20.82 14.37
CA GLN A 423 -27.62 -21.27 14.20
C GLN A 423 -28.04 -22.30 15.27
N LYS A 424 -27.17 -23.24 15.62
CA LYS A 424 -27.45 -24.23 16.69
C LYS A 424 -27.53 -23.57 18.07
N TRP A 425 -26.69 -22.58 18.33
CA TRP A 425 -26.70 -21.80 19.56
C TRP A 425 -28.02 -21.02 19.70
N LEU A 426 -28.47 -20.33 18.65
CA LEU A 426 -29.77 -19.63 18.62
C LEU A 426 -30.97 -20.58 18.86
N LEU A 427 -30.84 -21.85 18.47
CA LEU A 427 -31.86 -22.89 18.68
C LEU A 427 -31.74 -23.61 20.03
N ALA A 428 -30.83 -23.19 20.91
CA ALA A 428 -30.55 -23.81 22.20
C ALA A 428 -30.26 -25.32 22.11
N VAL A 429 -29.56 -25.76 21.04
CA VAL A 429 -29.12 -27.15 20.90
C VAL A 429 -28.09 -27.46 22.00
N PRO A 430 -28.20 -28.60 22.72
CA PRO A 430 -27.23 -28.98 23.75
C PRO A 430 -25.80 -29.00 23.21
N ASP A 431 -24.85 -28.51 24.02
CA ASP A 431 -23.41 -28.45 23.75
C ASP A 431 -22.94 -27.51 22.62
N ALA A 432 -23.84 -26.73 21.99
CA ALA A 432 -23.46 -25.66 21.07
C ALA A 432 -23.02 -24.42 21.86
N ASN A 433 -21.71 -24.21 21.99
CA ASN A 433 -21.12 -23.06 22.69
C ASN A 433 -20.37 -22.18 21.69
N LEU A 434 -20.57 -20.87 21.76
CA LEU A 434 -19.80 -19.89 21.00
C LEU A 434 -18.46 -19.63 21.70
N ALA A 435 -17.36 -19.65 20.96
CA ALA A 435 -16.04 -19.31 21.47
C ALA A 435 -15.92 -17.80 21.74
N ASN A 436 -16.51 -16.97 20.88
CA ASN A 436 -16.56 -15.53 21.01
C ASN A 436 -17.93 -14.99 20.56
N CYS A 437 -18.71 -14.45 21.49
CA CYS A 437 -20.02 -13.87 21.17
C CYS A 437 -19.92 -12.63 20.28
N LYS A 438 -18.87 -11.81 20.44
CA LYS A 438 -18.67 -10.63 19.59
C LYS A 438 -18.29 -10.98 18.15
N ALA A 439 -17.74 -12.17 17.91
CA ALA A 439 -17.41 -12.64 16.56
C ALA A 439 -18.65 -12.90 15.69
N VAL A 440 -19.82 -13.02 16.30
CA VAL A 440 -21.08 -13.34 15.61
C VAL A 440 -22.15 -12.26 15.75
N ASP A 441 -21.84 -11.13 16.39
CA ASP A 441 -22.71 -9.95 16.51
C ASP A 441 -22.60 -9.09 15.24
N PHE A 442 -23.16 -9.58 14.14
CA PHE A 442 -23.11 -8.92 12.84
C PHE A 442 -23.97 -7.66 12.73
N TYR A 443 -24.96 -7.52 13.60
CA TYR A 443 -25.84 -6.35 13.66
C TYR A 443 -25.24 -5.22 14.53
N ASN A 444 -24.22 -5.53 15.34
CA ASN A 444 -23.50 -4.62 16.23
C ASN A 444 -24.41 -3.88 17.21
N ASP A 445 -25.41 -4.57 17.76
CA ASP A 445 -26.31 -4.04 18.78
C ASP A 445 -26.12 -4.72 20.16
N ASP A 446 -25.06 -5.52 20.32
CA ASP A 446 -24.80 -6.34 21.51
C ASP A 446 -25.91 -7.40 21.79
N GLU A 447 -26.83 -7.66 20.85
CA GLU A 447 -27.92 -8.63 20.97
C GLU A 447 -27.83 -9.75 19.91
N LEU A 448 -27.35 -10.94 20.30
CA LEU A 448 -27.26 -12.08 19.38
C LEU A 448 -28.61 -12.70 19.02
N ASP A 449 -29.08 -12.47 17.79
CA ASP A 449 -30.36 -12.97 17.32
C ASP A 449 -30.40 -13.43 15.83
N ILE A 450 -31.60 -13.51 15.26
CA ILE A 450 -31.79 -13.95 13.88
C ILE A 450 -31.27 -12.95 12.85
N PHE A 451 -31.23 -11.65 13.16
CA PHE A 451 -30.70 -10.61 12.29
C PHE A 451 -29.19 -10.76 12.13
N ASP A 452 -28.46 -11.06 13.20
CA ASP A 452 -27.05 -11.44 13.12
C ASP A 452 -26.84 -12.67 12.26
N LEU A 453 -27.65 -13.71 12.43
CA LEU A 453 -27.50 -14.93 11.63
C LEU A 453 -27.76 -14.64 10.14
N ILE A 454 -28.69 -13.75 9.83
CA ILE A 454 -28.95 -13.31 8.45
C ILE A 454 -27.75 -12.53 7.91
N LEU A 455 -27.18 -11.60 8.68
CA LEU A 455 -26.03 -10.81 8.27
C LEU A 455 -24.75 -11.65 8.19
N MET A 456 -24.50 -12.54 9.14
CA MET A 456 -23.45 -13.55 9.13
C MET A 456 -23.59 -14.48 7.92
N LYS A 457 -24.81 -14.89 7.55
CA LYS A 457 -25.03 -15.66 6.30
C LYS A 457 -24.76 -14.83 5.06
N LYS A 458 -25.17 -13.56 5.04
CA LYS A 458 -24.84 -12.64 3.95
C LYS A 458 -23.34 -12.42 3.85
N GLU A 459 -22.64 -12.30 4.97
CA GLU A 459 -21.19 -12.13 5.00
C GLU A 459 -20.47 -13.42 4.63
N LEU A 460 -20.93 -14.59 5.09
CA LEU A 460 -20.41 -15.87 4.62
C LEU A 460 -20.64 -16.02 3.11
N VAL A 461 -21.78 -15.55 2.61
CA VAL A 461 -22.08 -15.50 1.16
C VAL A 461 -21.28 -14.44 0.44
N ARG A 462 -20.84 -13.33 1.07
CA ARG A 462 -19.94 -12.31 0.49
C ARG A 462 -18.48 -12.76 0.49
N LYS A 463 -18.00 -13.33 1.61
CA LYS A 463 -16.68 -13.95 1.74
C LYS A 463 -16.52 -15.14 0.80
N ASN A 464 -17.60 -15.92 0.62
CA ASN A 464 -17.69 -16.96 -0.40
C ASN A 464 -18.35 -16.48 -1.69
N ALA A 465 -18.63 -15.17 -1.83
CA ALA A 465 -19.03 -14.63 -3.13
C ALA A 465 -17.73 -14.55 -3.88
N ILE A 466 -17.45 -15.62 -4.61
CA ILE A 466 -16.63 -15.50 -5.79
C ILE A 466 -17.41 -14.53 -6.68
N ASN A 467 -17.13 -13.23 -6.52
CA ASN A 467 -17.76 -12.13 -7.25
C ASN A 467 -17.25 -12.07 -8.70
N TYR A 468 -16.58 -13.13 -9.14
CA TYR A 468 -16.07 -13.32 -10.46
C TYR A 468 -16.27 -14.78 -10.90
N VAL A 469 -16.25 -15.02 -12.19
CA VAL A 469 -16.27 -16.38 -12.75
C VAL A 469 -14.87 -16.96 -12.56
N GLU A 470 -14.71 -18.09 -11.88
CA GLU A 470 -13.40 -18.75 -11.78
C GLU A 470 -12.85 -19.11 -13.17
N PRO A 471 -11.54 -18.95 -13.41
CA PRO A 471 -10.93 -19.47 -14.62
C PRO A 471 -10.98 -21.00 -14.63
N ASN A 472 -11.24 -21.59 -15.80
CA ASN A 472 -11.15 -23.05 -15.97
C ASN A 472 -9.75 -23.59 -15.67
N LYS A 473 -8.71 -22.76 -15.88
CA LYS A 473 -7.32 -23.07 -15.57
C LYS A 473 -6.68 -21.87 -14.87
N ARG A 474 -6.21 -22.08 -13.64
CA ARG A 474 -5.32 -21.15 -12.94
C ARG A 474 -3.88 -21.40 -13.36
N ILE A 475 -3.08 -20.34 -13.39
CA ILE A 475 -1.64 -20.42 -13.66
C ILE A 475 -0.88 -19.67 -12.57
N GLU A 476 0.23 -20.25 -12.15
CA GLU A 476 1.10 -19.69 -11.10
C GLU A 476 2.12 -18.70 -11.69
N PHE A 477 2.63 -19.02 -12.87
CA PHE A 477 3.65 -18.25 -13.59
C PHE A 477 3.10 -17.72 -14.92
N GLY A 478 2.20 -16.74 -14.84
CA GLY A 478 1.61 -16.10 -16.02
C GLY A 478 2.39 -14.90 -16.55
N ALA A 479 2.01 -14.43 -17.74
CA ALA A 479 2.60 -13.22 -18.33
C ALA A 479 2.16 -11.96 -17.58
N THR A 480 2.98 -10.91 -17.64
CA THR A 480 2.66 -9.57 -17.14
C THR A 480 2.17 -8.66 -18.26
N TYR A 481 1.25 -7.76 -17.93
CA TYR A 481 0.56 -6.86 -18.84
C TYR A 481 0.65 -5.44 -18.31
N ASP A 482 1.28 -4.54 -19.06
CA ASP A 482 1.32 -3.12 -18.72
C ASP A 482 0.20 -2.39 -19.43
N ILE A 483 -0.78 -1.93 -18.68
CA ILE A 483 -1.93 -1.23 -19.24
C ILE A 483 -1.46 0.11 -19.79
N THR A 484 -1.47 0.32 -21.12
CA THR A 484 -1.10 1.62 -21.72
C THR A 484 -2.32 2.30 -22.33
N GLY A 485 -2.32 3.63 -22.43
CA GLY A 485 -3.43 4.38 -23.04
C GLY A 485 -4.50 4.81 -22.03
N ASN A 486 -5.77 4.40 -22.23
CA ASN A 486 -6.95 4.88 -21.47
C ASN A 486 -7.38 3.93 -20.33
N GLY A 487 -6.52 3.01 -19.89
CA GLY A 487 -6.86 2.02 -18.87
C GLY A 487 -7.67 0.83 -19.43
N LEU A 488 -8.02 -0.11 -18.55
CA LEU A 488 -8.90 -1.24 -18.84
C LEU A 488 -10.00 -1.37 -17.80
N LYS A 489 -11.09 -2.03 -18.17
CA LYS A 489 -12.14 -2.42 -17.22
C LYS A 489 -11.83 -3.82 -16.69
N LEU A 490 -12.01 -4.00 -15.38
CA LEU A 490 -12.01 -5.30 -14.71
C LEU A 490 -13.45 -5.80 -14.62
N TYR A 491 -13.73 -6.97 -15.17
CA TYR A 491 -15.07 -7.55 -15.24
C TYR A 491 -15.21 -8.73 -14.28
N ARG A 492 -16.43 -9.00 -13.81
CA ARG A 492 -16.74 -10.23 -13.07
C ARG A 492 -16.50 -11.49 -13.89
N GLY A 493 -16.61 -11.44 -15.21
CA GLY A 493 -16.53 -12.63 -16.04
C GLY A 493 -15.84 -12.39 -17.39
N PRO A 494 -15.54 -13.48 -18.11
CA PRO A 494 -14.72 -13.46 -19.33
C PRO A 494 -15.49 -12.99 -20.58
N ASP A 495 -16.41 -12.03 -20.42
CA ASP A 495 -17.06 -11.30 -21.50
C ASP A 495 -17.66 -9.97 -21.01
N GLU A 496 -18.02 -9.08 -21.94
CA GLU A 496 -18.49 -7.72 -21.61
C GLU A 496 -19.95 -7.67 -21.13
N SER A 497 -20.66 -8.80 -21.08
CA SER A 497 -22.01 -8.86 -20.48
C SER A 497 -21.96 -8.96 -18.96
N TYR A 498 -20.81 -9.32 -18.40
CA TYR A 498 -20.56 -9.31 -16.97
C TYR A 498 -20.36 -7.87 -16.46
N GLU A 499 -20.72 -7.64 -15.20
CA GLU A 499 -20.56 -6.35 -14.53
C GLU A 499 -19.07 -5.94 -14.45
N VAL A 500 -18.82 -4.65 -14.62
CA VAL A 500 -17.51 -4.03 -14.38
C VAL A 500 -17.37 -3.81 -12.88
N ILE A 501 -16.34 -4.39 -12.28
CA ILE A 501 -16.06 -4.29 -10.84
C ILE A 501 -14.98 -3.26 -10.52
N ASP A 502 -14.14 -2.91 -11.50
CA ASP A 502 -13.13 -1.87 -11.34
C ASP A 502 -12.67 -1.28 -12.68
N ASN A 503 -11.99 -0.14 -12.64
CA ASN A 503 -11.28 0.45 -13.77
C ASN A 503 -9.79 0.46 -13.47
N VAL A 504 -9.05 -0.40 -14.15
CA VAL A 504 -7.59 -0.46 -14.07
C VAL A 504 -6.99 0.74 -14.82
N PRO A 505 -6.26 1.63 -14.13
CA PRO A 505 -5.73 2.84 -14.75
C PRO A 505 -4.59 2.51 -15.72
N PRO A 506 -4.26 3.44 -16.63
CA PRO A 506 -3.04 3.37 -17.41
C PRO A 506 -1.80 3.25 -16.51
N TRP A 507 -0.74 2.67 -17.05
CA TRP A 507 0.55 2.39 -16.42
C TRP A 507 0.51 1.39 -15.25
N THR A 508 -0.58 0.64 -15.11
CA THR A 508 -0.68 -0.49 -14.17
C THR A 508 -0.08 -1.75 -14.77
N THR A 509 0.74 -2.47 -14.00
CA THR A 509 1.20 -3.83 -14.36
C THR A 509 0.29 -4.87 -13.72
N LEU A 510 -0.27 -5.77 -14.53
CA LEU A 510 -1.12 -6.88 -14.08
C LEU A 510 -0.50 -8.23 -14.41
N LYS A 511 -0.70 -9.23 -13.53
CA LYS A 511 -0.26 -10.62 -13.75
C LYS A 511 -1.42 -11.49 -14.24
N GLU A 512 -1.18 -12.32 -15.25
CA GLU A 512 -2.14 -13.36 -15.63
C GLU A 512 -2.15 -14.48 -14.59
N LEU A 513 -3.33 -14.72 -14.01
CA LEU A 513 -3.55 -15.74 -12.97
C LEU A 513 -4.44 -16.89 -13.47
N GLY A 514 -5.05 -16.75 -14.65
CA GLY A 514 -5.83 -17.83 -15.26
C GLY A 514 -6.56 -17.45 -16.55
N TYR A 515 -7.23 -18.44 -17.13
CA TYR A 515 -7.95 -18.28 -18.40
C TYR A 515 -9.07 -19.31 -18.59
N GLN A 516 -9.99 -19.02 -19.51
CA GLN A 516 -11.12 -19.92 -19.84
C GLN A 516 -10.73 -21.02 -20.84
N ASN A 517 -10.09 -20.65 -21.94
CA ASN A 517 -9.63 -21.57 -22.97
C ASN A 517 -8.27 -21.13 -23.54
N GLU A 518 -7.56 -22.08 -24.15
CA GLU A 518 -6.32 -21.82 -24.87
C GLU A 518 -6.67 -20.88 -26.03
N ASN A 519 -6.16 -19.64 -26.01
CA ASN A 519 -6.45 -18.52 -26.93
C ASN A 519 -7.60 -17.55 -26.58
N SER A 520 -8.16 -17.62 -25.36
CA SER A 520 -9.07 -16.57 -24.89
C SER A 520 -8.37 -15.20 -24.84
N PRO A 521 -8.95 -14.11 -25.39
CA PRO A 521 -8.44 -12.76 -25.16
C PRO A 521 -8.75 -12.27 -23.73
N TRP A 522 -9.59 -13.00 -23.00
CA TRP A 522 -9.89 -12.74 -21.61
C TRP A 522 -8.94 -13.51 -20.71
N ILE A 523 -8.27 -12.76 -19.84
CA ILE A 523 -7.41 -13.32 -18.80
C ILE A 523 -7.97 -12.95 -17.43
N PHE A 524 -7.77 -13.86 -16.50
CA PHE A 524 -8.09 -13.67 -15.10
C PHE A 524 -6.88 -13.07 -14.39
N THR A 525 -7.10 -12.06 -13.55
CA THR A 525 -6.06 -11.26 -12.91
C THR A 525 -6.53 -10.74 -11.56
N GLU A 526 -5.62 -10.09 -10.82
CA GLU A 526 -5.88 -9.43 -9.56
C GLU A 526 -5.41 -7.98 -9.66
N TYR A 527 -6.24 -7.06 -9.17
CA TYR A 527 -5.98 -5.63 -9.14
C TYR A 527 -6.59 -5.06 -7.85
N SER A 528 -5.79 -4.36 -7.05
CA SER A 528 -6.21 -3.72 -5.80
C SER A 528 -6.95 -4.65 -4.84
N GLY A 529 -6.48 -5.90 -4.69
CA GLY A 529 -7.10 -6.92 -3.84
C GLY A 529 -8.33 -7.60 -4.47
N GLN A 530 -8.75 -7.19 -5.67
CA GLN A 530 -9.90 -7.73 -6.37
C GLN A 530 -9.51 -8.61 -7.54
N TYR A 531 -10.08 -9.80 -7.59
CA TYR A 531 -9.92 -10.73 -8.70
C TYR A 531 -11.00 -10.51 -9.77
N GLY A 532 -10.60 -10.55 -11.03
CA GLY A 532 -11.53 -10.37 -12.14
C GLY A 532 -10.92 -10.66 -13.50
N TRP A 533 -11.63 -10.27 -14.55
CA TRP A 533 -11.28 -10.55 -15.93
C TRP A 533 -11.00 -9.27 -16.69
N ILE A 534 -9.91 -9.26 -17.47
CA ILE A 534 -9.62 -8.16 -18.40
C ILE A 534 -9.60 -8.69 -19.83
N ASN A 535 -10.02 -7.84 -20.77
CA ASN A 535 -9.97 -8.17 -22.19
C ASN A 535 -8.68 -7.63 -22.82
N THR A 536 -7.70 -8.52 -23.01
CA THR A 536 -6.38 -8.18 -23.57
C THR A 536 -6.44 -7.75 -25.04
N SER A 537 -7.53 -8.00 -25.77
CA SER A 537 -7.68 -7.50 -27.14
C SER A 537 -7.87 -5.98 -27.21
N LYS A 538 -8.14 -5.33 -26.06
CA LYS A 538 -8.26 -3.87 -25.94
C LYS A 538 -6.92 -3.18 -25.62
N LEU A 539 -5.85 -3.95 -25.44
CA LEU A 539 -4.51 -3.43 -25.23
C LEU A 539 -3.88 -3.00 -26.56
N ASN A 540 -3.14 -1.89 -26.54
CA ASN A 540 -2.23 -1.55 -27.63
C ASN A 540 -1.10 -2.57 -27.69
N THR A 541 -0.61 -2.88 -28.89
CA THR A 541 0.43 -3.91 -29.12
C THR A 541 1.77 -3.62 -28.43
N SER A 542 1.97 -2.42 -27.89
CA SER A 542 3.14 -1.95 -27.13
C SER A 542 2.99 -2.04 -25.60
N ALA A 543 1.94 -2.71 -25.11
CA ALA A 543 1.56 -2.88 -23.69
C ALA A 543 2.14 -4.15 -23.02
N PHE A 544 3.07 -4.85 -23.68
CA PHE A 544 3.59 -6.13 -23.20
C PHE A 544 5.01 -5.94 -22.69
N THR A 545 5.22 -6.16 -21.40
CA THR A 545 6.55 -6.29 -20.80
C THR A 545 6.92 -7.74 -20.51
N GLY A 546 6.06 -8.69 -20.89
CA GLY A 546 6.24 -10.11 -20.65
C GLY A 546 7.28 -10.81 -21.54
N LEU A 547 8.09 -11.65 -20.88
CA LEU A 547 8.91 -12.76 -21.35
C LEU A 547 9.65 -12.58 -22.69
N GLN A 548 10.97 -12.50 -22.60
CA GLN A 548 11.84 -12.60 -23.76
C GLN A 548 12.26 -14.05 -23.97
N TRP A 549 12.14 -14.54 -25.20
CA TRP A 549 12.71 -15.83 -25.57
C TRP A 549 14.12 -15.59 -26.07
N GLY A 550 15.08 -16.04 -25.28
CA GLY A 550 16.50 -15.78 -25.47
C GLY A 550 17.18 -16.91 -26.21
N LYS A 551 17.93 -16.56 -27.25
CA LYS A 551 18.83 -17.46 -27.99
C LYS A 551 18.25 -18.82 -28.43
N PRO A 552 17.05 -18.90 -29.04
CA PRO A 552 16.82 -19.93 -30.04
C PRO A 552 17.90 -19.94 -31.13
N VAL A 553 18.63 -21.05 -31.25
CA VAL A 553 19.58 -21.30 -32.34
C VAL A 553 19.26 -22.61 -33.04
N ILE A 554 19.32 -22.61 -34.37
CA ILE A 554 18.97 -23.75 -35.24
C ILE A 554 20.21 -24.21 -36.00
N TYR A 555 20.64 -25.44 -35.74
CA TYR A 555 21.72 -26.12 -36.46
C TYR A 555 21.16 -27.06 -37.52
N LEU A 556 21.81 -27.12 -38.68
CA LEU A 556 21.40 -27.97 -39.81
C LEU A 556 22.54 -28.92 -40.18
N TYR A 557 22.31 -30.23 -40.05
CA TYR A 557 23.31 -31.29 -40.30
C TYR A 557 22.83 -32.25 -41.40
N PRO A 558 22.92 -31.87 -42.69
CA PRO A 558 22.59 -32.78 -43.79
C PRO A 558 23.70 -33.81 -44.05
N GLU A 559 23.39 -34.95 -44.67
CA GLU A 559 24.41 -35.97 -45.00
C GLU A 559 25.38 -35.54 -46.11
N LYS A 560 24.99 -34.54 -46.90
CA LYS A 560 25.76 -33.92 -47.97
C LYS A 560 25.38 -32.45 -48.06
N GLU A 561 26.18 -31.65 -48.76
CA GLU A 561 25.83 -30.27 -49.10
C GLU A 561 24.40 -30.20 -49.65
N THR A 562 23.55 -29.43 -48.95
CA THR A 562 22.11 -29.39 -49.20
C THR A 562 21.61 -27.97 -49.06
N ASP A 563 20.84 -27.53 -50.06
CA ASP A 563 20.08 -26.29 -49.97
C ASP A 563 18.87 -26.49 -49.06
N VAL A 564 18.75 -25.63 -48.04
CA VAL A 564 17.70 -25.70 -47.03
C VAL A 564 16.99 -24.35 -46.95
N HIS A 565 15.67 -24.41 -46.96
CA HIS A 565 14.79 -23.30 -46.61
C HIS A 565 14.20 -23.54 -45.22
N VAL A 566 14.25 -22.54 -44.34
CA VAL A 566 13.72 -22.58 -42.97
C VAL A 566 12.76 -21.41 -42.78
N ASP A 567 11.48 -21.70 -42.51
CA ASP A 567 10.45 -20.72 -42.17
C ASP A 567 10.05 -20.84 -40.70
N LEU A 568 10.04 -19.70 -40.01
CA LEU A 568 9.65 -19.56 -38.61
C LEU A 568 8.36 -18.74 -38.52
N LYS A 569 7.35 -19.32 -37.89
CA LYS A 569 6.09 -18.66 -37.59
C LYS A 569 5.82 -18.62 -36.09
N LEU A 570 5.85 -17.42 -35.53
CA LEU A 570 5.48 -17.17 -34.14
C LEU A 570 3.98 -16.90 -34.04
N THR A 571 3.31 -17.51 -33.07
CA THR A 571 1.86 -17.33 -32.84
C THR A 571 1.53 -16.64 -31.52
N THR A 572 2.46 -16.58 -30.58
CA THR A 572 2.24 -15.99 -29.24
C THR A 572 3.34 -15.01 -28.84
N SER A 573 4.18 -14.59 -29.77
CA SER A 573 5.30 -13.65 -29.55
C SER A 573 5.64 -12.94 -30.86
N ASP A 574 6.36 -11.84 -30.74
CA ASP A 574 6.81 -11.03 -31.87
C ASP A 574 8.31 -11.25 -32.13
N LEU A 575 8.68 -11.47 -33.39
CA LEU A 575 10.07 -11.67 -33.79
C LEU A 575 10.86 -10.37 -33.54
N TYR A 576 11.94 -10.46 -32.76
CA TYR A 576 12.69 -9.30 -32.30
C TYR A 576 14.02 -9.15 -33.01
N THR A 577 14.93 -10.11 -32.80
CA THR A 577 16.27 -10.13 -33.38
C THR A 577 16.45 -11.41 -34.17
N THR A 578 17.11 -11.33 -35.32
CA THR A 578 17.48 -12.51 -36.12
C THR A 578 18.88 -12.36 -36.69
N TYR A 579 19.62 -13.46 -36.75
CA TYR A 579 20.92 -13.50 -37.42
C TYR A 579 21.15 -14.88 -38.05
N PRO A 580 21.34 -14.98 -39.38
CA PRO A 580 21.30 -13.93 -40.40
C PRO A 580 19.93 -13.22 -40.46
N ARG A 581 19.85 -12.08 -41.17
CA ARG A 581 18.58 -11.35 -41.30
C ARG A 581 17.49 -12.25 -41.87
N TYR A 582 16.36 -12.36 -41.16
CA TYR A 582 15.19 -13.08 -41.60
C TYR A 582 14.41 -12.32 -42.68
N ASN A 583 14.14 -12.95 -43.83
CA ASN A 583 13.48 -12.33 -44.98
C ASN A 583 12.30 -13.18 -45.47
N ASN A 584 11.34 -13.47 -44.58
CA ASN A 584 10.27 -14.47 -44.78
C ASN A 584 10.84 -15.88 -44.99
N GLY A 585 11.80 -16.23 -44.13
CA GLY A 585 12.56 -17.47 -44.19
C GLY A 585 14.06 -17.23 -44.29
N TRP A 586 14.83 -18.27 -44.01
CA TRP A 586 16.25 -18.35 -44.32
C TRP A 586 16.48 -19.37 -45.43
N ASP A 587 17.09 -18.92 -46.52
CA ASP A 587 17.60 -19.78 -47.59
C ASP A 587 19.11 -19.93 -47.42
N VAL A 588 19.56 -21.14 -47.08
CA VAL A 588 20.98 -21.44 -46.83
C VAL A 588 21.43 -22.67 -47.60
N THR A 589 22.72 -22.76 -47.88
CA THR A 589 23.36 -24.04 -48.20
C THR A 589 23.99 -24.57 -46.91
N ALA A 590 23.51 -25.70 -46.42
CA ALA A 590 23.99 -26.36 -45.20
C ALA A 590 24.98 -27.48 -45.55
N TYR A 591 26.04 -27.59 -44.74
CA TYR A 591 27.10 -28.58 -44.91
C TYR A 591 27.07 -29.63 -43.80
N PRO A 592 27.60 -30.85 -44.02
CA PRO A 592 27.56 -31.92 -43.02
C PRO A 592 28.25 -31.61 -41.68
N ASP A 593 29.16 -30.63 -41.65
CA ASP A 593 29.82 -30.16 -40.42
C ASP A 593 28.98 -29.14 -39.63
N GLY A 594 27.78 -28.79 -40.11
CA GLY A 594 26.89 -27.81 -39.50
C GLY A 594 27.10 -26.37 -39.95
N SER A 595 28.13 -26.10 -40.77
CA SER A 595 28.34 -24.76 -41.33
C SER A 595 27.26 -24.42 -42.35
N LEU A 596 26.92 -23.14 -42.43
CA LEU A 596 25.87 -22.59 -43.30
C LEU A 596 26.46 -21.48 -44.19
N LEU A 597 26.07 -21.47 -45.46
CA LEU A 597 26.26 -20.33 -46.37
C LEU A 597 24.90 -19.65 -46.59
N ASN A 598 24.75 -18.42 -46.13
CA ASN A 598 23.54 -17.64 -46.33
C ASN A 598 23.42 -17.19 -47.79
N LYS A 599 22.34 -17.55 -48.48
CA LYS A 599 22.18 -17.22 -49.91
C LYS A 599 21.85 -15.75 -50.16
N ALA A 600 21.30 -15.06 -49.16
CA ALA A 600 20.91 -13.66 -49.30
C ALA A 600 22.11 -12.71 -49.41
N ASP A 601 23.22 -13.00 -48.72
CA ASP A 601 24.38 -12.11 -48.65
C ASP A 601 25.75 -12.82 -48.79
N GLY A 602 25.77 -14.16 -48.94
CA GLY A 602 26.98 -14.95 -49.12
C GLY A 602 27.82 -15.12 -47.85
N THR A 603 27.30 -14.79 -46.68
CA THR A 603 28.05 -14.90 -45.41
C THR A 603 27.96 -16.29 -44.79
N HIS A 604 29.02 -16.69 -44.06
CA HIS A 604 29.09 -17.99 -43.39
C HIS A 604 28.62 -17.91 -41.94
N HIS A 605 27.83 -18.90 -41.50
CA HIS A 605 27.25 -18.98 -40.16
C HIS A 605 27.36 -20.39 -39.60
N LYS A 606 27.29 -20.50 -38.28
CA LYS A 606 27.28 -21.79 -37.57
C LYS A 606 25.85 -22.30 -37.29
N TYR A 607 24.90 -21.39 -37.20
CA TYR A 607 23.49 -21.65 -36.91
C TYR A 607 22.64 -20.47 -37.39
N LEU A 608 21.33 -20.66 -37.45
CA LEU A 608 20.35 -19.58 -37.58
C LEU A 608 19.92 -19.17 -36.16
N PHE A 609 19.85 -17.88 -35.88
CA PHE A 609 19.50 -17.34 -34.56
C PHE A 609 18.26 -16.47 -34.65
N TRP A 610 17.42 -16.58 -33.63
CA TRP A 610 16.30 -15.66 -33.42
C TRP A 610 16.01 -15.42 -31.95
N GLU A 611 15.38 -14.29 -31.66
CA GLU A 611 14.80 -13.94 -30.35
C GLU A 611 13.40 -13.36 -30.56
N SER A 612 12.57 -13.45 -29.53
CA SER A 612 11.25 -12.83 -29.54
C SER A 612 10.96 -12.05 -28.28
N VAL A 613 10.10 -11.04 -28.42
CA VAL A 613 9.54 -10.22 -27.35
C VAL A 613 8.02 -10.39 -27.28
N ASN A 614 7.39 -9.79 -26.27
CA ASN A 614 5.94 -9.80 -26.08
C ASN A 614 5.37 -11.23 -26.00
N ALA A 615 6.11 -12.16 -25.40
CA ALA A 615 5.74 -13.56 -25.41
C ALA A 615 4.65 -13.87 -24.39
N ARG A 616 3.65 -14.64 -24.84
CA ARG A 616 2.43 -14.98 -24.09
C ARG A 616 2.22 -16.49 -23.98
N THR A 617 3.28 -17.27 -24.19
CA THR A 617 3.18 -18.73 -24.05
C THR A 617 3.04 -19.07 -22.58
N ARG A 618 2.02 -19.88 -22.29
CA ARG A 618 1.80 -20.44 -20.96
C ARG A 618 2.61 -21.73 -20.83
N PHE A 619 3.77 -21.64 -20.21
CA PHE A 619 4.67 -22.78 -20.01
C PHE A 619 4.18 -23.71 -18.89
N ASP A 620 4.44 -25.00 -19.03
CA ASP A 620 4.01 -26.02 -18.07
C ASP A 620 5.08 -26.25 -17.00
N PHE A 621 4.74 -25.87 -15.77
CA PHE A 621 5.55 -26.07 -14.56
C PHE A 621 4.98 -27.16 -13.64
N SER A 622 4.03 -27.98 -14.11
CA SER A 622 3.47 -29.09 -13.31
C SER A 622 4.49 -30.17 -12.98
N LYS A 623 5.55 -30.29 -13.80
CA LYS A 623 6.70 -31.17 -13.60
C LYS A 623 7.96 -30.45 -14.01
N GLY A 624 9.05 -30.72 -13.31
CA GLY A 624 10.31 -30.02 -13.53
C GLY A 624 11.37 -30.45 -12.54
N PHE A 625 12.35 -29.59 -12.32
CA PHE A 625 13.49 -29.85 -11.44
C PHE A 625 13.77 -28.59 -10.62
N CYS A 626 13.75 -28.70 -9.29
CA CYS A 626 14.28 -27.66 -8.42
C CYS A 626 15.76 -27.94 -8.17
N VAL A 627 16.63 -27.03 -8.61
CA VAL A 627 18.09 -27.22 -8.63
C VAL A 627 18.75 -26.04 -7.93
N ALA A 628 19.68 -26.28 -7.00
CA ALA A 628 20.45 -25.21 -6.39
C ALA A 628 21.27 -24.46 -7.45
N GLY A 629 21.44 -23.14 -7.32
CA GLY A 629 22.23 -22.35 -8.28
C GLY A 629 23.61 -22.96 -8.53
N SER A 630 24.30 -23.33 -7.45
CA SER A 630 25.62 -23.97 -7.48
C SER A 630 25.69 -25.29 -8.25
N ASP A 631 24.57 -25.99 -8.41
CA ASP A 631 24.50 -27.31 -9.03
C ASP A 631 24.00 -27.23 -10.49
N THR A 632 23.63 -26.04 -10.96
CA THR A 632 23.01 -25.81 -12.26
C THR A 632 23.87 -26.29 -13.43
N GLU A 633 25.18 -26.04 -13.41
CA GLU A 633 26.08 -26.47 -14.48
C GLU A 633 26.06 -28.00 -14.64
N SER A 634 26.22 -28.73 -13.53
CA SER A 634 26.24 -30.19 -13.54
C SER A 634 24.91 -30.77 -14.00
N PHE A 635 23.80 -30.18 -13.53
CA PHE A 635 22.46 -30.54 -13.95
C PHE A 635 22.25 -30.34 -15.46
N LEU A 636 22.59 -29.16 -15.99
CA LEU A 636 22.43 -28.87 -17.43
C LEU A 636 23.28 -29.82 -18.28
N LYS A 637 24.53 -30.09 -17.88
CA LYS A 637 25.39 -31.06 -18.58
C LYS A 637 24.75 -32.44 -18.67
N GLU A 638 24.24 -32.95 -17.56
CA GLU A 638 23.58 -34.25 -17.52
C GLU A 638 22.33 -34.29 -18.42
N LYS A 639 21.39 -33.34 -18.23
CA LYS A 639 20.08 -33.39 -18.90
C LYS A 639 20.15 -33.07 -20.38
N LEU A 640 20.95 -32.08 -20.79
CA LEU A 640 21.10 -31.70 -22.19
C LEU A 640 21.80 -32.80 -23.01
N THR A 641 22.84 -33.43 -22.44
CA THR A 641 23.50 -34.60 -23.06
C THR A 641 22.51 -35.76 -23.20
N TYR A 642 21.75 -36.04 -22.14
CA TYR A 642 20.73 -37.10 -22.16
C TYR A 642 19.66 -36.85 -23.24
N MET A 643 19.23 -35.60 -23.43
CA MET A 643 18.28 -35.22 -24.50
C MET A 643 18.88 -35.24 -25.90
N GLY A 644 20.20 -35.45 -26.05
CA GLY A 644 20.87 -35.69 -27.33
C GLY A 644 21.58 -34.49 -27.93
N LEU A 645 21.83 -33.42 -27.16
CA LEU A 645 22.77 -32.38 -27.58
C LEU A 645 24.20 -32.95 -27.64
N THR A 646 24.97 -32.50 -28.63
CA THR A 646 26.42 -32.75 -28.67
C THR A 646 27.14 -31.92 -27.61
N GLU A 647 28.40 -32.26 -27.32
CA GLU A 647 29.22 -31.49 -26.38
C GLU A 647 29.33 -30.01 -26.80
N GLU A 648 29.45 -29.73 -28.10
CA GLU A 648 29.54 -28.36 -28.62
C GLU A 648 28.24 -27.58 -28.46
N GLU A 649 27.10 -28.16 -28.84
CA GLU A 649 25.77 -27.55 -28.70
C GLU A 649 25.43 -27.30 -27.22
N MET A 650 25.70 -28.29 -26.35
CA MET A 650 25.48 -28.20 -24.91
C MET A 650 26.33 -27.09 -24.29
N ASN A 651 27.63 -26.99 -24.64
CA ASN A 651 28.50 -25.95 -24.11
C ASN A 651 28.01 -24.55 -24.53
N GLU A 652 27.53 -24.38 -25.77
CA GLU A 652 26.97 -23.10 -26.22
C GLU A 652 25.65 -22.71 -25.52
N PHE A 653 24.83 -23.71 -25.15
CA PHE A 653 23.65 -23.52 -24.31
C PHE A 653 24.06 -23.04 -22.91
N ILE A 654 24.98 -23.77 -22.26
CA ILE A 654 25.44 -23.49 -20.90
C ILE A 654 26.10 -22.13 -20.80
N VAL A 655 26.99 -21.77 -21.73
CA VAL A 655 27.68 -20.47 -21.74
C VAL A 655 26.71 -19.29 -21.75
N TYR A 656 25.52 -19.44 -22.34
CA TYR A 656 24.52 -18.38 -22.34
C TYR A 656 23.62 -18.39 -21.11
N TRP A 657 23.14 -19.55 -20.68
CA TRP A 657 22.13 -19.65 -19.62
C TRP A 657 22.71 -19.74 -18.21
N LEU A 658 23.86 -20.39 -18.02
CA LEU A 658 24.44 -20.60 -16.69
C LEU A 658 24.69 -19.30 -15.89
N PRO A 659 25.24 -18.21 -16.49
CA PRO A 659 25.50 -16.98 -15.74
C PRO A 659 24.25 -16.32 -15.16
N LYS A 660 23.06 -16.66 -15.68
CA LYS A 660 21.76 -16.15 -15.20
C LYS A 660 21.16 -16.99 -14.06
N MET A 661 21.73 -18.17 -13.83
CA MET A 661 21.13 -19.21 -12.97
C MET A 661 22.05 -19.62 -11.81
N GLU A 662 23.37 -19.57 -11.99
CA GLU A 662 24.33 -20.13 -11.03
C GLU A 662 24.40 -19.41 -9.69
N HIS A 663 23.96 -18.15 -9.65
CA HIS A 663 23.95 -17.32 -8.45
C HIS A 663 22.60 -17.27 -7.72
N ASN A 664 21.55 -17.86 -8.31
CA ASN A 664 20.26 -17.99 -7.64
C ASN A 664 20.37 -19.00 -6.50
N LYS A 665 19.57 -18.86 -5.44
CA LYS A 665 19.53 -19.89 -4.38
C LYS A 665 19.06 -21.22 -4.98
N TYR A 666 17.93 -21.19 -5.68
CA TYR A 666 17.40 -22.31 -6.43
C TYR A 666 16.84 -21.86 -7.79
N ASN A 667 16.75 -22.78 -8.73
CA ASN A 667 16.11 -22.62 -10.02
C ASN A 667 15.07 -23.73 -10.18
N LEU A 668 13.82 -23.37 -10.45
CA LEU A 668 12.81 -24.31 -10.93
C LEU A 668 12.89 -24.37 -12.44
N ILE A 669 13.35 -25.51 -12.98
CA ILE A 669 13.66 -25.70 -14.39
C ILE A 669 12.69 -26.71 -15.02
N THR A 670 12.18 -26.41 -16.21
CA THR A 670 11.34 -27.30 -17.01
C THR A 670 11.71 -27.18 -18.50
N PHE A 671 11.62 -28.29 -19.26
CA PHE A 671 11.88 -28.32 -20.69
C PHE A 671 10.57 -28.42 -21.49
N GLN A 672 10.26 -27.40 -22.26
CA GLN A 672 8.97 -27.18 -22.88
C GLN A 672 8.89 -27.88 -24.25
N GLY A 673 7.88 -28.74 -24.40
CA GLY A 673 7.54 -29.42 -25.65
C GLY A 673 6.45 -28.67 -26.41
N ASP A 674 5.25 -29.22 -26.44
CA ASP A 674 4.10 -28.70 -27.20
C ASP A 674 3.83 -27.21 -26.94
N ALA A 675 3.96 -26.75 -25.69
CA ALA A 675 3.78 -25.33 -25.33
C ALA A 675 4.71 -24.41 -26.15
N TYR A 676 5.96 -24.81 -26.35
CA TYR A 676 6.92 -24.08 -27.18
C TYR A 676 6.69 -24.31 -28.68
N THR A 677 6.56 -25.57 -29.11
CA THR A 677 6.51 -25.90 -30.54
C THR A 677 5.22 -25.48 -31.23
N ASN A 678 4.12 -25.36 -30.50
CA ASN A 678 2.87 -24.78 -31.02
C ASN A 678 2.98 -23.27 -31.21
N SER A 679 3.79 -22.61 -30.37
CA SER A 679 3.98 -21.16 -30.37
C SER A 679 5.05 -20.68 -31.35
N ALA A 680 6.08 -21.49 -31.59
CA ALA A 680 7.12 -21.27 -32.60
C ALA A 680 7.10 -22.42 -33.59
N LYS A 681 6.35 -22.27 -34.68
CA LYS A 681 6.25 -23.28 -35.73
C LYS A 681 7.43 -23.16 -36.69
N LEU A 682 8.05 -24.30 -36.99
CA LEU A 682 9.24 -24.37 -37.83
C LEU A 682 8.97 -25.29 -39.02
N ASP A 683 8.99 -24.73 -40.22
CA ASP A 683 8.81 -25.44 -41.48
C ASP A 683 10.14 -25.48 -42.24
N ILE A 684 10.67 -26.68 -42.49
CA ILE A 684 12.00 -26.88 -43.09
C ILE A 684 11.89 -27.70 -44.37
N THR A 685 12.52 -27.21 -45.45
CA THR A 685 12.57 -27.88 -46.75
C THR A 685 14.01 -28.02 -47.23
N PRO A 686 14.52 -29.23 -47.57
CA PRO A 686 13.84 -30.51 -47.48
C PRO A 686 13.51 -30.89 -46.04
N LYS A 687 12.49 -31.74 -45.85
CA LYS A 687 12.08 -32.17 -44.52
C LYS A 687 13.23 -32.91 -43.83
N PRO A 688 13.61 -32.56 -42.59
CA PRO A 688 14.62 -33.29 -41.86
C PRO A 688 14.13 -34.69 -41.48
N ASP A 689 15.05 -35.64 -41.48
CA ASP A 689 14.82 -37.01 -41.03
C ASP A 689 14.72 -37.07 -39.51
N SER A 690 15.39 -36.15 -38.80
CA SER A 690 15.37 -36.03 -37.33
C SER A 690 15.33 -34.55 -36.91
N LEU A 691 14.43 -34.19 -36.00
CA LEU A 691 14.29 -32.83 -35.48
C LEU A 691 14.25 -32.85 -33.94
N LEU A 692 15.24 -32.22 -33.30
CA LEU A 692 15.30 -32.01 -31.86
C LEU A 692 15.02 -30.54 -31.56
N ARG A 693 14.09 -30.26 -30.65
CA ARG A 693 13.79 -28.90 -30.18
C ARG A 693 13.76 -28.90 -28.66
N ILE A 694 14.69 -28.19 -28.04
CA ILE A 694 14.82 -28.08 -26.57
C ILE A 694 14.58 -26.63 -26.18
N PHE A 695 13.53 -26.35 -25.41
CA PHE A 695 13.29 -25.01 -24.90
C PHE A 695 13.19 -25.02 -23.38
N MET A 696 14.13 -24.37 -22.69
CA MET A 696 14.14 -24.32 -21.23
C MET A 696 13.33 -23.13 -20.73
N ALA A 697 12.40 -23.35 -19.80
CA ALA A 697 11.83 -22.27 -18.99
C ALA A 697 12.28 -22.46 -17.54
N TYR A 698 12.70 -21.39 -16.88
CA TYR A 698 13.06 -21.45 -15.46
C TYR A 698 12.52 -20.27 -14.65
N VAL A 699 12.33 -20.50 -13.35
CA VAL A 699 11.97 -19.50 -12.34
C VAL A 699 13.07 -19.46 -11.27
N PRO A 700 13.69 -18.32 -10.96
CA PRO A 700 14.56 -18.19 -9.79
C PRO A 700 13.74 -18.29 -8.50
N LEU A 701 14.23 -19.00 -7.50
CA LEU A 701 13.53 -19.25 -6.24
C LEU A 701 14.41 -18.96 -5.02
N GLU A 702 13.82 -18.37 -3.99
CA GLU A 702 14.45 -18.15 -2.68
C GLU A 702 14.53 -19.42 -1.83
N GLU A 703 13.56 -20.34 -2.01
CA GLU A 703 13.45 -21.59 -1.30
C GLU A 703 13.29 -22.79 -2.25
N ALA A 704 13.71 -23.97 -1.80
CA ALA A 704 13.56 -25.19 -2.56
C ALA A 704 12.09 -25.64 -2.58
N VAL A 705 11.59 -26.02 -3.76
CA VAL A 705 10.24 -26.55 -3.93
C VAL A 705 10.26 -28.04 -4.24
N ASN A 706 9.33 -28.79 -3.65
CA ASN A 706 9.13 -30.19 -3.96
C ASN A 706 8.29 -30.33 -5.23
N ILE A 707 8.93 -30.71 -6.35
CA ILE A 707 8.28 -30.89 -7.64
C ILE A 707 8.50 -32.29 -8.19
N GLN A 708 7.48 -32.83 -8.87
CA GLN A 708 7.62 -34.09 -9.58
C GLN A 708 8.63 -33.95 -10.74
N PRO A 709 9.67 -34.80 -10.82
CA PRO A 709 10.62 -34.79 -11.92
C PRO A 709 9.98 -34.96 -13.30
N GLN A 710 10.33 -34.09 -14.22
CA GLN A 710 9.93 -34.21 -15.63
C GLN A 710 10.56 -35.46 -16.27
N GLN A 711 9.80 -36.17 -17.09
CA GLN A 711 10.31 -37.28 -17.88
C GLN A 711 10.86 -36.76 -19.21
N LEU A 712 12.17 -36.88 -19.40
CA LEU A 712 12.86 -36.46 -20.62
C LEU A 712 13.05 -37.65 -21.56
N GLN A 713 13.10 -37.38 -22.87
CA GLN A 713 13.34 -38.39 -23.90
C GLN A 713 14.72 -38.21 -24.54
N THR A 714 15.38 -39.32 -24.83
CA THR A 714 16.63 -39.34 -25.60
C THR A 714 16.33 -39.12 -27.08
N PHE A 715 17.18 -38.36 -27.77
CA PHE A 715 17.08 -38.13 -29.21
C PHE A 715 18.11 -38.95 -29.99
N GLU A 716 17.70 -39.52 -31.13
CA GLU A 716 18.58 -40.26 -32.05
C GLU A 716 18.71 -39.49 -33.37
N ARG A 717 19.95 -39.19 -33.76
CA ARG A 717 20.25 -38.48 -35.02
C ARG A 717 20.25 -39.45 -36.18
N LYS A 718 19.36 -39.25 -37.16
CA LYS A 718 19.25 -40.04 -38.40
C LYS A 718 19.17 -39.09 -39.59
N GLY A 719 19.93 -39.38 -40.65
CA GLY A 719 19.89 -38.63 -41.91
C GLY A 719 20.10 -37.13 -41.71
N PHE A 720 19.35 -36.31 -42.44
CA PHE A 720 19.34 -34.87 -42.24
C PHE A 720 18.77 -34.52 -40.86
N THR A 721 19.65 -34.09 -39.96
CA THR A 721 19.31 -33.77 -38.57
C THR A 721 19.25 -32.26 -38.36
N VAL A 722 18.20 -31.80 -37.69
CA VAL A 722 18.07 -30.41 -37.24
C VAL A 722 17.98 -30.38 -35.72
N VAL A 723 18.71 -29.45 -35.11
CA VAL A 723 18.69 -29.22 -33.66
C VAL A 723 18.37 -27.76 -33.42
N GLU A 724 17.35 -27.50 -32.62
CA GLU A 724 17.07 -26.18 -32.07
C GLU A 724 17.14 -26.24 -30.55
N TRP A 725 17.80 -25.26 -29.94
CA TRP A 725 17.67 -25.03 -28.52
C TRP A 725 17.53 -23.56 -28.19
N GLY A 726 16.84 -23.25 -27.09
CA GLY A 726 16.63 -21.90 -26.57
C GLY A 726 16.06 -21.92 -25.16
N GLY A 727 15.63 -20.77 -24.65
CA GLY A 727 14.93 -20.73 -23.38
C GLY A 727 14.39 -19.36 -22.98
N THR A 728 13.90 -19.29 -21.75
CA THR A 728 13.36 -18.07 -21.15
C THR A 728 13.46 -18.13 -19.62
N GLU A 729 13.62 -16.97 -19.01
CA GLU A 729 13.44 -16.75 -17.58
C GLU A 729 12.01 -16.28 -17.35
N ILE A 730 11.33 -16.87 -16.38
CA ILE A 730 10.03 -16.41 -15.90
C ILE A 730 10.26 -15.63 -14.61
N GLN A 731 9.92 -14.34 -14.63
CA GLN A 731 9.98 -13.51 -13.44
C GLN A 731 8.89 -13.96 -12.46
N SER A 732 9.32 -14.32 -11.24
CA SER A 732 8.44 -14.77 -10.15
C SER A 732 7.65 -13.63 -9.55
#